data_AF-A0A961IR30-F1
#
_entry.id   AF-A0A961IR30-F1
#
_cell.length_a   1.000
_cell.length_b   1.000
_cell.length_c   1.000
_cell.angle_alpha   90.00
_cell.angle_beta   90.00
_cell.angle_gamma   90.00
#
_symmetry.space_group_name_H-M   'P 1'
#
loop_
_entity.id
_entity.type
_entity.pdbx_description
1 polymer ?
#
loop_
_entity_poly.entity_id
_entity_poly.type
_entity_poly.pdbx_seq_one_letter_code
_entity_poly.pdbx_strand_id
1 'polypeptide(L)'
;MAVIKTELTEPYTTLRRGGYLVETSVGYIQFGSPPETIKDTMMLPRSAPQIFVLPNKFFHVHKGISVAELEFPIYYNHFLRQKKTYIVCTAEQREQLVVVLNEAVFGPEVVDLRSEYIDGADTFGYPDMKAEMDHFRGDRRLEDLVRFVIFKDDQVRLNNLTIYKTPEGNFEVDDADWNKRTEIQGEVGFNIVFDTGDRLPEPYNPPLLGITCLGPSHGFDPEENTSGFLIWINHEGVMVDPPVNSTEWLRESNVNPKLISSILLTHCHADHDAGTFQKILEEGKITIYSTETVMHSFIRKYHALTRIPTKELYSLFDFVPVIVGKPYIINGAEFRFSYALHSIPSLSFEFVFQDQSFIYSSDHLNDPEQFKKLYEKGVLTEARYKDLSDFPWHHKVIYHEAGIPPLHTRIDYLRTLPIEIQKKTTVYHIAKKDMPTGTHLTLARFGIENTLYPPITPPQHETAVRYLDALANLDIFREFPISKSKEFLAIVEEEQFKRGDTIIQKDTPGDKFYVILSGNVRVEGMEKNEDAQDGEKFKQYGTYEYFGEASLIMDQPRSADVIAETDVVALTIEKTKFLNFIKGSDLNQKFATLNEIRKTGTWDVLSKSRFFRGITSAQKTQLELLMELMRFEAGQDLIKQGNISRHAYIIKNGTVEVRSEGKVVETLERGDFCGEIFQLQKEAPSNFDFRACGEIEAYGISASSLVRYIANNPGVYMRLNYVYGQ
;
A
#
# COMPACT_ATOMS: atom_id res chain seq x y z
N MET A 1 -22.92 -3.20 -14.86
CA MET A 1 -23.50 -2.60 -13.64
C MET A 1 -24.06 -1.24 -14.01
N ALA A 2 -25.08 -0.74 -13.31
CA ALA A 2 -25.55 0.62 -13.56
C ALA A 2 -24.46 1.61 -13.15
N VAL A 3 -24.14 2.60 -14.00
CA VAL A 3 -23.27 3.72 -13.62
C VAL A 3 -23.86 4.35 -12.35
N ILE A 4 -23.18 4.16 -11.22
CA ILE A 4 -23.59 4.79 -9.96
C ILE A 4 -23.32 6.28 -10.16
N LYS A 5 -24.37 7.04 -10.50
CA LYS A 5 -24.29 8.49 -10.61
C LYS A 5 -24.15 9.05 -9.20
N THR A 6 -23.18 9.93 -9.01
CA THR A 6 -23.03 10.71 -7.77
C THR A 6 -24.33 11.48 -7.51
N GLU A 7 -25.03 11.11 -6.43
CA GLU A 7 -26.20 11.84 -5.95
C GLU A 7 -25.74 13.06 -5.17
N LEU A 8 -26.18 14.25 -5.59
CA LEU A 8 -25.81 15.50 -4.94
C LEU A 8 -26.60 15.66 -3.64
N THR A 9 -25.90 15.96 -2.54
CA THR A 9 -26.47 16.19 -1.21
C THR A 9 -26.18 17.60 -0.70
N GLU A 10 -26.99 18.04 0.26
CA GLU A 10 -26.84 19.30 0.98
C GLU A 10 -26.30 19.04 2.41
N PRO A 11 -25.49 19.97 2.99
CA PRO A 11 -25.07 21.25 2.42
C PRO A 11 -23.92 21.11 1.38
N TYR A 12 -23.26 19.97 1.37
CA TYR A 12 -22.26 19.53 0.38
C TYR A 12 -22.39 18.03 0.11
N THR A 13 -21.76 17.55 -0.96
CA THR A 13 -21.72 16.13 -1.33
C THR A 13 -20.40 15.50 -0.90
N THR A 14 -20.46 14.42 -0.12
CA THR A 14 -19.25 13.64 0.16
C THR A 14 -19.05 12.63 -0.97
N LEU A 15 -17.89 12.69 -1.62
CA LEU A 15 -17.60 11.84 -2.77
C LEU A 15 -17.31 10.41 -2.33
N ARG A 16 -17.68 9.45 -3.18
CA ARG A 16 -17.47 8.02 -2.94
C ARG A 16 -15.98 7.75 -2.71
N ARG A 17 -15.11 8.28 -3.56
CA ARG A 17 -13.65 8.10 -3.46
C ARG A 17 -12.98 9.00 -2.40
N GLY A 18 -13.77 9.76 -1.64
CA GLY A 18 -13.31 10.72 -0.64
C GLY A 18 -13.18 12.14 -1.21
N GLY A 19 -13.14 13.11 -0.30
CA GLY A 19 -13.27 14.54 -0.61
C GLY A 19 -14.71 15.03 -0.59
N TYR A 20 -14.86 16.34 -0.70
CA TYR A 20 -16.14 17.03 -0.62
C TYR A 20 -16.38 17.87 -1.85
N LEU A 21 -17.60 17.85 -2.36
CA LEU A 21 -18.02 18.62 -3.52
C LEU A 21 -19.07 19.64 -3.10
N VAL A 22 -18.78 20.91 -3.35
CA VAL A 22 -19.70 22.02 -3.09
C VAL A 22 -20.23 22.52 -4.42
N GLU A 23 -21.55 22.55 -4.55
CA GLU A 23 -22.20 23.19 -5.68
C GLU A 23 -22.34 24.69 -5.44
N THR A 24 -21.85 25.49 -6.39
CA THR A 24 -21.81 26.95 -6.30
C THR A 24 -22.23 27.60 -7.62
N SER A 25 -22.45 28.90 -7.61
CA SER A 25 -22.78 29.75 -8.77
C SER A 25 -21.71 29.68 -9.87
N VAL A 26 -20.43 29.52 -9.50
CA VAL A 26 -19.30 29.42 -10.44
C VAL A 26 -19.01 28.00 -10.92
N GLY A 27 -19.75 26.99 -10.42
CA GLY A 27 -19.61 25.58 -10.76
C GLY A 27 -19.35 24.71 -9.53
N TYR A 28 -18.95 23.45 -9.74
CA TYR A 28 -18.54 22.62 -8.62
C TYR A 28 -17.11 22.95 -8.16
N ILE A 29 -16.95 23.02 -6.84
CA ILE A 29 -15.66 23.15 -6.16
C ILE A 29 -15.41 21.87 -5.39
N GLN A 30 -14.25 21.25 -5.59
CA GLN A 30 -13.88 20.03 -4.88
C GLN A 30 -12.81 20.32 -3.82
N PHE A 31 -13.04 19.85 -2.60
CA PHE A 31 -12.14 19.94 -1.45
C PHE A 31 -11.54 18.56 -1.20
N GLY A 32 -10.22 18.44 -1.31
CA GLY A 32 -9.55 17.14 -1.26
C GLY A 32 -9.69 16.37 -2.57
N SER A 33 -8.62 15.69 -2.97
CA SER A 33 -8.56 14.91 -4.20
C SER A 33 -7.82 13.60 -3.97
N PRO A 34 -8.46 12.56 -3.41
CA PRO A 34 -7.87 11.23 -3.38
C PRO A 34 -7.71 10.65 -4.81
N PRO A 35 -6.90 9.59 -4.99
CA PRO A 35 -6.75 8.91 -6.26
C PRO A 35 -8.11 8.56 -6.90
N GLU A 36 -8.16 8.62 -8.24
CA GLU A 36 -9.34 8.32 -9.05
C GLU A 36 -10.60 9.20 -8.84
N THR A 37 -10.57 10.24 -8.00
CA THR A 37 -11.75 11.07 -7.68
C THR A 37 -12.43 11.70 -8.91
N ILE A 38 -11.72 11.90 -10.02
CA ILE A 38 -12.30 12.40 -11.28
C ILE A 38 -13.43 11.49 -11.79
N LYS A 39 -13.37 10.18 -11.51
CA LYS A 39 -14.40 9.20 -11.89
C LYS A 39 -15.74 9.50 -11.22
N ASP A 40 -15.73 10.08 -10.02
CA ASP A 40 -16.94 10.46 -9.29
C ASP A 40 -17.59 11.74 -9.86
N THR A 41 -16.80 12.58 -10.53
CA THR A 41 -17.22 13.94 -10.89
C THR A 41 -17.35 14.19 -12.40
N MET A 42 -16.72 13.37 -13.25
CA MET A 42 -16.73 13.55 -14.70
C MET A 42 -18.11 13.47 -15.35
N MET A 43 -19.05 12.75 -14.72
CA MET A 43 -20.42 12.56 -15.20
C MET A 43 -21.44 13.54 -14.57
N LEU A 44 -20.99 14.55 -13.82
CA LEU A 44 -21.90 15.48 -13.14
C LEU A 44 -22.65 16.41 -14.11
N PRO A 45 -23.87 16.86 -13.74
CA PRO A 45 -24.72 17.68 -14.61
C PRO A 45 -24.07 18.98 -15.09
N ARG A 46 -23.36 19.68 -14.20
CA ARG A 46 -22.67 20.96 -14.51
C ARG A 46 -21.20 20.78 -14.87
N SER A 47 -20.82 19.59 -15.36
CA SER A 47 -19.46 19.15 -15.72
C SER A 47 -18.51 18.93 -14.53
N ALA A 48 -17.36 18.31 -14.77
CA ALA A 48 -16.35 18.09 -13.74
C ALA A 48 -15.85 19.41 -13.10
N PRO A 49 -15.45 19.39 -11.82
CA PRO A 49 -14.84 20.52 -11.14
C PRO A 49 -13.66 21.10 -11.92
N GLN A 50 -13.61 22.43 -11.96
CA GLN A 50 -12.46 23.17 -12.47
C GLN A 50 -11.62 23.76 -11.32
N ILE A 51 -12.22 23.89 -10.13
CA ILE A 51 -11.60 24.47 -8.94
C ILE A 51 -11.45 23.37 -7.90
N PHE A 52 -10.22 23.17 -7.46
CA PHE A 52 -9.85 22.23 -6.41
C PHE A 52 -9.22 22.98 -5.25
N VAL A 53 -9.67 22.72 -4.03
CA VAL A 53 -9.09 23.25 -2.80
C VAL A 53 -8.28 22.16 -2.14
N LEU A 54 -7.00 22.44 -1.90
CA LEU A 54 -6.11 21.46 -1.27
C LEU A 54 -6.46 21.30 0.21
N PRO A 55 -6.45 20.07 0.72
CA PRO A 55 -6.66 19.81 2.14
C PRO A 55 -5.44 20.25 2.96
N ASN A 56 -5.61 20.34 4.28
CA ASN A 56 -4.51 20.72 5.16
C ASN A 56 -3.33 19.75 5.07
N LYS A 57 -3.60 18.43 5.01
CA LYS A 57 -2.61 17.37 4.84
C LYS A 57 -2.77 16.70 3.49
N PHE A 58 -1.67 16.45 2.79
CA PHE A 58 -1.69 15.79 1.47
C PHE A 58 -1.74 14.27 1.55
N PHE A 59 -1.58 13.68 2.74
CA PHE A 59 -1.47 12.24 2.90
C PHE A 59 -2.29 11.74 4.09
N HIS A 60 -3.06 10.67 3.88
CA HIS A 60 -3.90 10.06 4.88
C HIS A 60 -3.23 8.80 5.46
N VAL A 61 -2.50 8.95 6.58
CA VAL A 61 -1.64 7.91 7.17
C VAL A 61 -2.37 6.59 7.43
N HIS A 62 -3.60 6.62 7.95
CA HIS A 62 -4.33 5.38 8.27
C HIS A 62 -4.72 4.56 7.04
N LYS A 63 -4.84 5.21 5.87
CA LYS A 63 -5.22 4.57 4.60
C LYS A 63 -4.02 4.37 3.68
N GLY A 64 -2.92 5.07 3.94
CA GLY A 64 -1.67 4.94 3.19
C GLY A 64 -1.71 5.56 1.79
N ILE A 65 -2.49 6.63 1.60
CA ILE A 65 -2.75 7.22 0.28
C ILE A 65 -2.63 8.75 0.28
N SER A 66 -2.40 9.29 -0.91
CA SER A 66 -2.52 10.73 -1.20
C SER A 66 -3.98 11.18 -1.10
N VAL A 67 -4.20 12.42 -0.66
CA VAL A 67 -5.50 13.12 -0.73
C VAL A 67 -5.38 14.45 -1.49
N ALA A 68 -4.28 14.63 -2.21
CA ALA A 68 -3.98 15.78 -3.06
C ALA A 68 -3.58 15.36 -4.50
N GLU A 69 -4.11 14.24 -4.96
CA GLU A 69 -3.86 13.64 -6.26
C GLU A 69 -4.66 14.33 -7.36
N LEU A 70 -4.02 15.23 -8.11
CA LEU A 70 -4.67 16.09 -9.10
C LEU A 70 -4.30 15.80 -10.56
N GLU A 71 -3.44 14.81 -10.82
CA GLU A 71 -2.96 14.44 -12.16
C GLU A 71 -4.12 14.22 -13.15
N PHE A 72 -5.01 13.26 -12.87
CA PHE A 72 -6.14 12.94 -13.73
C PHE A 72 -7.18 14.06 -13.86
N PRO A 73 -7.58 14.77 -12.78
CA PRO A 73 -8.38 15.98 -12.90
C PRO A 73 -7.76 17.05 -13.82
N ILE A 74 -6.43 17.24 -13.77
CA ILE A 74 -5.70 18.17 -14.63
C ILE A 74 -5.74 17.68 -16.08
N TYR A 75 -5.45 16.41 -16.34
CA TYR A 75 -5.52 15.84 -17.68
C TYR A 75 -6.92 15.91 -18.28
N TYR A 76 -7.96 15.60 -17.50
CA TYR A 76 -9.35 15.69 -17.94
C TYR A 76 -9.70 17.12 -18.34
N ASN A 77 -9.37 18.11 -17.51
CA ASN A 77 -9.68 19.50 -17.82
C ASN A 77 -8.86 20.03 -19.00
N HIS A 78 -7.58 19.68 -19.10
CA HIS A 78 -6.71 20.18 -20.16
C HIS A 78 -6.95 19.47 -21.50
N PHE A 79 -6.78 18.14 -21.56
CA PHE A 79 -6.82 17.41 -22.82
C PHE A 79 -8.25 17.22 -23.34
N LEU A 80 -9.23 16.94 -22.46
CA LEU A 80 -10.60 16.67 -22.87
C LEU A 80 -11.50 17.91 -22.89
N ARG A 81 -11.25 18.90 -22.00
CA ARG A 81 -12.07 20.12 -21.93
C ARG A 81 -11.37 21.38 -22.43
N GLN A 82 -10.07 21.34 -22.74
CA GLN A 82 -9.29 22.50 -23.19
C GLN A 82 -9.36 23.68 -22.20
N LYS A 83 -9.34 23.37 -20.89
CA LYS A 83 -9.41 24.32 -19.78
C LYS A 83 -8.26 24.11 -18.79
N LYS A 84 -7.85 25.19 -18.11
CA LYS A 84 -6.93 25.10 -16.97
C LYS A 84 -7.66 24.69 -15.70
N THR A 85 -7.00 23.90 -14.87
CA THR A 85 -7.46 23.58 -13.51
C THR A 85 -6.98 24.66 -12.53
N TYR A 86 -7.87 25.14 -11.66
CA TYR A 86 -7.58 26.13 -10.64
C TYR A 86 -7.36 25.42 -9.31
N ILE A 87 -6.21 25.66 -8.68
CA ILE A 87 -5.82 25.00 -7.43
C ILE A 87 -5.72 26.06 -6.33
N VAL A 88 -6.67 26.04 -5.40
CA VAL A 88 -6.74 26.92 -4.24
C VAL A 88 -5.92 26.31 -3.11
N CYS A 89 -4.90 27.04 -2.63
CA CYS A 89 -3.95 26.51 -1.66
C CYS A 89 -3.15 27.62 -0.95
N THR A 90 -2.34 27.26 0.03
CA THR A 90 -1.32 28.14 0.61
C THR A 90 -0.06 28.18 -0.27
N ALA A 91 0.82 29.15 -0.02
CA ALA A 91 2.10 29.23 -0.74
C ALA A 91 2.97 27.97 -0.52
N GLU A 92 3.01 27.47 0.71
CA GLU A 92 3.76 26.27 1.06
C GLU A 92 3.20 25.00 0.38
N GLN A 93 1.87 24.88 0.34
CA GLN A 93 1.20 23.78 -0.36
C GLN A 93 1.46 23.81 -1.86
N ARG A 94 1.56 25.00 -2.48
CA ARG A 94 1.96 25.13 -3.89
C ARG A 94 3.35 24.56 -4.12
N GLU A 95 4.33 24.89 -3.28
CA GLU A 95 5.71 24.39 -3.43
C GLU A 95 5.75 22.86 -3.36
N GLN A 96 4.99 22.26 -2.45
CA GLN A 96 4.83 20.81 -2.37
C GLN A 96 4.21 20.22 -3.64
N LEU A 97 3.05 20.73 -4.04
CA LEU A 97 2.28 20.13 -5.12
C LEU A 97 2.98 20.27 -6.48
N VAL A 98 3.76 21.32 -6.70
CA VAL A 98 4.55 21.48 -7.93
C VAL A 98 5.54 20.32 -8.10
N VAL A 99 6.16 19.82 -7.02
CA VAL A 99 7.04 18.64 -7.09
C VAL A 99 6.23 17.42 -7.51
N VAL A 100 5.11 17.15 -6.84
CA VAL A 100 4.23 16.00 -7.12
C VAL A 100 3.77 16.01 -8.58
N LEU A 101 3.28 17.16 -9.07
CA LEU A 101 2.77 17.30 -10.44
C LEU A 101 3.88 17.20 -11.49
N ASN A 102 5.09 17.69 -11.22
CA ASN A 102 6.18 17.54 -12.18
C ASN A 102 6.58 16.07 -12.34
N GLU A 103 6.73 15.34 -11.23
CA GLU A 103 7.06 13.91 -11.28
C GLU A 103 6.00 13.09 -12.01
N ALA A 104 4.72 13.32 -11.69
CA ALA A 104 3.63 12.58 -12.31
C ALA A 104 3.41 12.99 -13.78
N VAL A 105 3.30 14.30 -14.06
CA VAL A 105 2.88 14.76 -15.40
C VAL A 105 4.00 14.71 -16.43
N PHE A 106 5.24 14.97 -16.00
CA PHE A 106 6.37 15.14 -16.91
C PHE A 106 7.56 14.23 -16.61
N GLY A 107 7.54 13.52 -15.49
CA GLY A 107 8.66 12.70 -15.07
C GLY A 107 9.84 13.49 -14.49
N PRO A 108 10.94 12.80 -14.18
CA PRO A 108 12.15 13.39 -13.61
C PRO A 108 12.80 14.43 -14.54
N GLU A 109 13.22 15.57 -13.98
CA GLU A 109 13.93 16.61 -14.75
C GLU A 109 15.32 16.15 -15.23
N VAL A 110 15.99 15.34 -14.41
CA VAL A 110 17.33 14.80 -14.69
C VAL A 110 17.24 13.29 -14.79
N VAL A 111 17.64 12.76 -15.94
CA VAL A 111 17.66 11.32 -16.23
C VAL A 111 19.05 10.93 -16.70
N ASP A 112 19.65 9.95 -16.03
CA ASP A 112 20.90 9.33 -16.40
C ASP A 112 20.80 7.82 -16.19
N LEU A 113 20.61 7.09 -17.28
CA LEU A 113 20.39 5.65 -17.24
C LEU A 113 21.69 4.85 -17.29
N ARG A 114 22.87 5.48 -17.33
CA ARG A 114 24.14 4.77 -17.53
C ARG A 114 24.44 3.76 -16.43
N SER A 115 24.08 4.07 -15.19
CA SER A 115 24.22 3.13 -14.07
C SER A 115 23.17 2.02 -14.06
N GLU A 116 22.11 2.16 -14.85
CA GLU A 116 20.97 1.24 -14.88
C GLU A 116 21.03 0.23 -16.03
N TYR A 117 22.10 0.26 -16.82
CA TYR A 117 22.39 -0.71 -17.87
C TYR A 117 23.73 -1.37 -17.60
N ILE A 118 23.83 -2.68 -17.82
CA ILE A 118 25.06 -3.43 -17.58
C ILE A 118 26.27 -2.89 -18.37
N ASP A 119 26.04 -2.47 -19.62
CA ASP A 119 27.06 -1.88 -20.51
C ASP A 119 26.86 -0.36 -20.68
N GLY A 120 26.09 0.27 -19.79
CA GLY A 120 25.76 1.69 -19.87
C GLY A 120 25.21 2.11 -21.23
N ALA A 121 25.67 3.26 -21.73
CA ALA A 121 25.23 3.84 -23.00
C ALA A 121 25.63 3.03 -24.26
N ASP A 122 26.55 2.07 -24.13
CA ASP A 122 26.96 1.21 -25.24
C ASP A 122 26.00 0.04 -25.46
N THR A 123 24.99 -0.13 -24.59
CA THR A 123 23.98 -1.19 -24.72
C THR A 123 23.19 -1.04 -26.01
N PHE A 124 22.97 -2.15 -26.73
CA PHE A 124 22.08 -2.16 -27.88
C PHE A 124 20.67 -1.77 -27.46
N GLY A 125 20.05 -0.83 -28.16
CA GLY A 125 18.72 -0.33 -27.80
C GLY A 125 18.71 0.65 -26.62
N TYR A 126 19.87 1.18 -26.19
CA TYR A 126 19.90 2.22 -25.15
C TYR A 126 19.07 3.46 -25.56
N PRO A 127 18.10 3.90 -24.73
CA PRO A 127 17.21 5.01 -25.07
C PRO A 127 17.89 6.36 -24.90
N ASP A 128 17.58 7.31 -25.80
CA ASP A 128 17.71 8.73 -25.50
C ASP A 128 16.45 9.17 -24.74
N MET A 129 16.42 8.82 -23.45
CA MET A 129 15.22 8.98 -22.62
C MET A 129 14.75 10.44 -22.57
N LYS A 130 15.67 11.39 -22.64
CA LYS A 130 15.32 12.82 -22.66
C LYS A 130 14.60 13.18 -23.95
N ALA A 131 15.12 12.77 -25.11
CA ALA A 131 14.47 13.03 -26.40
C ALA A 131 13.10 12.35 -26.48
N GLU A 132 12.96 11.12 -25.97
CA GLU A 132 11.69 10.39 -25.89
C GLU A 132 10.67 11.15 -25.01
N MET A 133 11.06 11.57 -23.80
CA MET A 133 10.20 12.35 -22.90
C MET A 133 9.82 13.73 -23.49
N ASP A 134 10.79 14.46 -24.05
CA ASP A 134 10.56 15.77 -24.67
C ASP A 134 9.57 15.67 -25.85
N HIS A 135 9.59 14.56 -26.60
CA HIS A 135 8.62 14.30 -27.65
C HIS A 135 7.18 14.23 -27.10
N PHE A 136 6.96 13.46 -26.03
CA PHE A 136 5.64 13.31 -25.42
C PHE A 136 5.19 14.56 -24.65
N ARG A 137 6.13 15.29 -24.03
CA ARG A 137 5.86 16.57 -23.38
C ARG A 137 5.47 17.65 -24.39
N GLY A 138 6.17 17.73 -25.53
CA GLY A 138 6.10 18.87 -26.45
C GLY A 138 6.51 20.17 -25.76
N ASP A 139 5.89 21.28 -26.14
CA ASP A 139 6.19 22.62 -25.56
C ASP A 139 5.41 22.92 -24.26
N ARG A 140 4.71 21.92 -23.69
CA ARG A 140 3.83 22.12 -22.54
C ARG A 140 4.62 22.36 -21.25
N ARG A 141 4.18 23.35 -20.49
CA ARG A 141 4.64 23.63 -19.13
C ARG A 141 3.50 23.47 -18.12
N LEU A 142 3.84 23.37 -16.84
CA LEU A 142 2.85 23.21 -15.78
C LEU A 142 1.84 24.38 -15.77
N GLU A 143 2.29 25.60 -16.07
CA GLU A 143 1.43 26.78 -16.13
C GLU A 143 0.40 26.73 -17.26
N ASP A 144 0.60 25.89 -18.28
CA ASP A 144 -0.37 25.67 -19.37
C ASP A 144 -1.53 24.78 -18.90
N LEU A 145 -1.29 23.95 -17.88
CA LEU A 145 -2.23 22.98 -17.33
C LEU A 145 -2.99 23.54 -16.12
N VAL A 146 -2.30 24.27 -15.23
CA VAL A 146 -2.84 24.70 -13.94
C VAL A 146 -2.68 26.19 -13.66
N ARG A 147 -3.54 26.70 -12.79
CA ARG A 147 -3.43 28.03 -12.19
C ARG A 147 -3.58 27.94 -10.67
N PHE A 148 -2.53 28.28 -9.95
CA PHE A 148 -2.57 28.36 -8.49
C PHE A 148 -3.26 29.65 -8.04
N VAL A 149 -4.14 29.54 -7.06
CA VAL A 149 -4.84 30.64 -6.40
C VAL A 149 -4.50 30.59 -4.91
N ILE A 150 -3.71 31.56 -4.45
CA ILE A 150 -3.13 31.52 -3.11
C ILE A 150 -4.00 32.27 -2.10
N PHE A 151 -4.26 31.66 -0.94
CA PHE A 151 -4.90 32.33 0.19
C PHE A 151 -4.11 33.57 0.61
N LYS A 152 -4.83 34.68 0.82
CA LYS A 152 -4.30 35.92 1.39
C LYS A 152 -5.18 36.30 2.56
N ASP A 153 -4.60 36.46 3.76
CA ASP A 153 -5.35 36.70 4.99
C ASP A 153 -6.46 35.65 5.20
N ASP A 154 -6.12 34.38 4.96
CA ASP A 154 -7.01 33.21 5.04
C ASP A 154 -8.25 33.26 4.15
N GLN A 155 -8.25 34.09 3.10
CA GLN A 155 -9.34 34.19 2.12
C GLN A 155 -8.87 34.08 0.67
N VAL A 156 -9.71 33.50 -0.18
CA VAL A 156 -9.60 33.51 -1.65
C VAL A 156 -10.92 33.93 -2.26
N ARG A 157 -10.89 34.93 -3.14
CA ARG A 157 -12.07 35.38 -3.88
C ARG A 157 -12.05 34.88 -5.32
N LEU A 158 -13.12 34.20 -5.72
CA LEU A 158 -13.39 33.68 -7.05
C LEU A 158 -14.69 34.31 -7.56
N ASN A 159 -14.60 35.45 -8.27
CA ASN A 159 -15.75 36.27 -8.65
C ASN A 159 -16.58 36.75 -7.43
N ASN A 160 -17.85 36.36 -7.33
CA ASN A 160 -18.75 36.66 -6.22
C ASN A 160 -18.77 35.57 -5.14
N LEU A 161 -17.87 34.60 -5.24
CA LEU A 161 -17.67 33.55 -4.24
C LEU A 161 -16.38 33.80 -3.47
N THR A 162 -16.41 33.59 -2.16
CA THR A 162 -15.22 33.66 -1.29
C THR A 162 -15.06 32.36 -0.52
N ILE A 163 -13.84 31.86 -0.46
CA ILE A 163 -13.45 30.70 0.34
C ILE A 163 -12.59 31.21 1.49
N TYR A 164 -12.98 30.92 2.72
CA TYR A 164 -12.25 31.24 3.94
C TYR A 164 -11.62 29.98 4.54
N LYS A 165 -10.45 30.11 5.14
CA LYS A 165 -9.86 29.11 6.02
C LYS A 165 -10.12 29.50 7.47
N THR A 166 -10.71 28.61 8.26
CA THR A 166 -11.04 28.89 9.66
C THR A 166 -9.83 28.66 10.58
N PRO A 167 -9.81 29.22 11.80
CA PRO A 167 -8.74 28.97 12.78
C PRO A 167 -8.58 27.50 13.16
N GLU A 168 -9.66 26.72 13.11
CA GLU A 168 -9.67 25.27 13.36
C GLU A 168 -9.14 24.45 12.15
N GLY A 169 -8.80 25.13 11.05
CA GLY A 169 -8.30 24.51 9.83
C GLY A 169 -9.38 24.08 8.84
N ASN A 170 -10.67 24.34 9.12
CA ASN A 170 -11.76 24.05 8.19
C ASN A 170 -11.84 25.10 7.07
N PHE A 171 -12.78 24.90 6.14
CA PHE A 171 -13.08 25.85 5.08
C PHE A 171 -14.53 26.31 5.16
N GLU A 172 -14.77 27.58 4.82
CA GLU A 172 -16.10 28.13 4.64
C GLU A 172 -16.23 28.69 3.23
N VAL A 173 -17.26 28.27 2.49
CA VAL A 173 -17.58 28.75 1.15
C VAL A 173 -18.78 29.68 1.25
N ASP A 174 -18.58 30.96 0.92
CA ASP A 174 -19.61 32.00 0.88
C ASP A 174 -19.89 32.38 -0.57
N ASP A 175 -21.06 31.96 -1.08
CA ASP A 175 -21.52 32.24 -2.44
C ASP A 175 -22.57 33.34 -2.43
N ALA A 176 -22.15 34.57 -2.70
CA ALA A 176 -23.02 35.74 -2.64
C ALA A 176 -24.12 35.72 -3.70
N ASP A 177 -23.89 35.09 -4.86
CA ASP A 177 -24.89 35.01 -5.94
C ASP A 177 -26.06 34.10 -5.52
N TRP A 178 -25.80 33.11 -4.68
CA TRP A 178 -26.80 32.16 -4.19
C TRP A 178 -27.22 32.41 -2.73
N ASN A 179 -26.59 33.38 -2.06
CA ASN A 179 -26.76 33.65 -0.63
C ASN A 179 -26.64 32.36 0.22
N LYS A 180 -25.65 31.52 -0.12
CA LYS A 180 -25.41 30.22 0.50
C LYS A 180 -24.03 30.20 1.14
N ARG A 181 -23.98 29.73 2.38
CA ARG A 181 -22.74 29.53 3.14
C ARG A 181 -22.62 28.06 3.53
N THR A 182 -21.46 27.47 3.26
CA THR A 182 -21.21 26.03 3.45
C THR A 182 -19.89 25.84 4.18
N GLU A 183 -19.93 25.19 5.34
CA GLU A 183 -18.72 24.77 6.06
C GLU A 183 -18.28 23.38 5.61
N ILE A 184 -16.98 23.22 5.38
CA ILE A 184 -16.33 22.00 4.89
C ILE A 184 -15.14 21.68 5.78
N GLN A 185 -14.95 20.40 6.08
CA GLN A 185 -13.80 19.97 6.88
C GLN A 185 -12.48 20.20 6.12
N GLY A 186 -11.46 20.63 6.85
CA GLY A 186 -10.11 20.86 6.29
C GLY A 186 -9.34 19.59 5.95
N GLU A 187 -9.71 18.50 6.63
CA GLU A 187 -9.16 17.16 6.40
C GLU A 187 -10.13 16.32 5.57
N VAL A 188 -9.55 15.50 4.70
CA VAL A 188 -10.31 14.67 3.76
C VAL A 188 -10.70 13.39 4.46
N GLY A 189 -12.00 13.23 4.69
CA GLY A 189 -12.57 11.93 5.01
C GLY A 189 -12.40 10.97 3.83
N PHE A 190 -12.20 9.69 4.13
CA PHE A 190 -12.05 8.66 3.13
C PHE A 190 -13.17 7.63 3.26
N ASN A 191 -14.11 7.67 2.32
CA ASN A 191 -15.36 6.92 2.37
C ASN A 191 -15.47 5.88 1.26
N ILE A 192 -14.35 5.38 0.73
CA ILE A 192 -14.45 4.51 -0.44
C ILE A 192 -15.11 3.20 -0.09
N VAL A 193 -16.28 3.01 -0.71
CA VAL A 193 -16.98 1.74 -0.82
C VAL A 193 -16.70 1.23 -2.22
N PHE A 194 -15.75 0.33 -2.41
CA PHE A 194 -15.68 -0.43 -3.67
C PHE A 194 -16.71 -1.55 -3.65
N ASP A 195 -17.17 -1.95 -4.83
CA ASP A 195 -17.79 -3.27 -4.94
C ASP A 195 -16.63 -4.26 -4.99
N THR A 196 -16.31 -4.86 -3.85
CA THR A 196 -15.19 -5.80 -3.72
C THR A 196 -15.54 -7.20 -4.22
N GLY A 197 -16.73 -7.36 -4.81
CA GLY A 197 -17.30 -8.65 -5.15
C GLY A 197 -17.76 -9.41 -3.91
N ASP A 198 -18.24 -10.63 -4.12
CA ASP A 198 -18.54 -11.51 -3.00
C ASP A 198 -17.24 -12.03 -2.38
N ARG A 199 -17.08 -11.83 -1.06
CA ARG A 199 -15.98 -12.43 -0.29
C ARG A 199 -15.91 -13.93 -0.57
N LEU A 200 -14.74 -14.42 -0.96
CA LEU A 200 -14.52 -15.86 -1.14
C LEU A 200 -14.88 -16.58 0.17
N PRO A 201 -15.74 -17.61 0.11
CA PRO A 201 -16.15 -18.32 1.32
C PRO A 201 -14.94 -18.93 2.02
N GLU A 202 -13.99 -19.45 1.25
CA GLU A 202 -12.73 -20.02 1.72
C GLU A 202 -11.55 -19.08 1.38
N PRO A 203 -10.46 -19.07 2.17
CA PRO A 203 -9.27 -18.29 1.86
C PRO A 203 -8.69 -18.71 0.52
N TYR A 204 -8.25 -17.71 -0.24
CA TYR A 204 -7.59 -17.99 -1.50
C TYR A 204 -6.27 -18.71 -1.24
N ASN A 205 -6.08 -19.86 -1.89
CA ASN A 205 -4.82 -20.58 -1.87
C ASN A 205 -4.02 -20.18 -3.12
N PRO A 206 -2.93 -19.40 -2.99
CA PRO A 206 -2.13 -18.99 -4.12
C PRO A 206 -1.65 -20.17 -4.97
N PRO A 207 -1.72 -20.08 -6.31
CA PRO A 207 -1.21 -21.12 -7.18
C PRO A 207 0.31 -21.08 -7.28
N LEU A 208 0.89 -22.11 -7.90
CA LEU A 208 2.29 -22.12 -8.32
C LEU A 208 2.61 -21.03 -9.34
N LEU A 209 1.70 -20.80 -10.29
CA LEU A 209 1.76 -19.71 -11.24
C LEU A 209 0.36 -19.18 -11.51
N GLY A 210 0.16 -17.87 -11.42
CA GLY A 210 -1.11 -17.25 -11.77
C GLY A 210 -0.98 -15.74 -11.96
N ILE A 211 -1.92 -15.14 -12.71
CA ILE A 211 -1.99 -13.69 -12.91
C ILE A 211 -3.39 -13.21 -12.58
N THR A 212 -3.51 -12.44 -11.49
CA THR A 212 -4.76 -11.85 -11.01
C THR A 212 -4.78 -10.38 -11.37
N CYS A 213 -5.77 -9.92 -12.13
CA CYS A 213 -5.91 -8.51 -12.46
C CYS A 213 -6.55 -7.73 -11.30
N LEU A 214 -5.89 -6.67 -10.84
CA LEU A 214 -6.35 -5.79 -9.75
C LEU A 214 -7.05 -4.52 -10.29
N GLY A 215 -6.82 -4.19 -11.55
CA GLY A 215 -7.68 -3.29 -12.30
C GLY A 215 -7.33 -3.33 -13.79
N PRO A 216 -8.31 -3.50 -14.68
CA PRO A 216 -8.04 -3.78 -16.09
C PRO A 216 -7.96 -2.52 -16.96
N SER A 217 -8.34 -1.34 -16.44
CA SER A 217 -8.69 -0.17 -17.24
C SER A 217 -7.87 1.07 -16.85
N HIS A 218 -8.02 2.14 -17.62
CA HIS A 218 -7.29 3.40 -17.46
C HIS A 218 -7.99 4.38 -16.47
N GLY A 219 -7.28 5.41 -16.02
CA GLY A 219 -7.80 6.42 -15.07
C GLY A 219 -9.05 7.20 -15.50
N PHE A 220 -9.45 7.17 -16.79
CA PHE A 220 -10.68 7.80 -17.28
C PHE A 220 -11.89 6.87 -17.45
N ASP A 221 -11.81 5.60 -17.03
CA ASP A 221 -12.95 4.68 -17.06
C ASP A 221 -13.69 4.74 -15.72
N PRO A 222 -14.90 5.33 -15.64
CA PRO A 222 -15.61 5.47 -14.38
C PRO A 222 -16.18 4.15 -13.85
N GLU A 223 -16.22 3.09 -14.68
CA GLU A 223 -16.84 1.80 -14.33
C GLU A 223 -15.86 0.77 -13.79
N GLU A 224 -14.56 0.96 -14.00
CA GLU A 224 -13.51 -0.04 -13.71
C GLU A 224 -12.36 0.57 -12.89
N ASN A 225 -11.60 -0.29 -12.20
CA ASN A 225 -10.42 0.10 -11.43
C ASN A 225 -9.22 0.41 -12.35
N THR A 226 -8.32 1.27 -11.88
CA THR A 226 -7.06 1.58 -12.58
C THR A 226 -6.15 0.37 -12.71
N SER A 227 -5.34 0.39 -13.76
CA SER A 227 -4.33 -0.59 -14.13
C SER A 227 -3.45 -1.04 -12.97
N GLY A 228 -3.57 -2.32 -12.60
CA GLY A 228 -2.49 -3.07 -11.94
C GLY A 228 -2.84 -4.54 -11.79
N PHE A 229 -1.88 -5.37 -11.42
CA PHE A 229 -2.09 -6.81 -11.30
C PHE A 229 -1.14 -7.48 -10.30
N LEU A 230 -1.41 -8.74 -10.00
CA LEU A 230 -0.67 -9.57 -9.07
C LEU A 230 -0.23 -10.84 -9.80
N ILE A 231 1.06 -11.13 -9.75
CA ILE A 231 1.63 -12.38 -10.26
C ILE A 231 1.87 -13.29 -9.07
N TRP A 232 1.26 -14.47 -9.09
CA TRP A 232 1.55 -15.55 -8.16
C TRP A 232 2.68 -16.39 -8.74
N ILE A 233 3.76 -16.54 -7.99
CA ILE A 233 4.90 -17.39 -8.34
C ILE A 233 5.29 -18.16 -7.08
N ASN A 234 5.26 -19.48 -7.18
CA ASN A 234 5.60 -20.37 -6.09
C ASN A 234 4.80 -20.08 -4.80
N HIS A 235 3.48 -19.88 -4.95
CA HIS A 235 2.54 -19.53 -3.88
C HIS A 235 2.71 -18.14 -3.22
N GLU A 236 3.65 -17.33 -3.70
CA GLU A 236 3.86 -15.97 -3.24
C GLU A 236 3.51 -14.94 -4.32
N GLY A 237 2.98 -13.80 -3.89
CA GLY A 237 2.50 -12.72 -4.73
C GLY A 237 3.56 -11.65 -4.98
N VAL A 238 3.66 -11.23 -6.25
CA VAL A 238 4.42 -10.07 -6.71
C VAL A 238 3.43 -9.07 -7.33
N MET A 239 3.19 -7.95 -6.65
CA MET A 239 2.34 -6.88 -7.18
C MET A 239 3.05 -6.12 -8.28
N VAL A 240 2.33 -5.75 -9.33
CA VAL A 240 2.82 -4.89 -10.41
C VAL A 240 1.93 -3.68 -10.46
N ASP A 241 2.52 -2.50 -10.20
CA ASP A 241 1.83 -1.20 -10.15
C ASP A 241 0.47 -1.28 -9.42
N PRO A 242 0.46 -1.68 -8.14
CA PRO A 242 -0.79 -1.95 -7.43
C PRO A 242 -1.71 -0.72 -7.42
N PRO A 243 -2.99 -0.87 -7.83
CA PRO A 243 -3.96 0.20 -7.77
C PRO A 243 -4.26 0.57 -6.33
N VAL A 244 -4.80 1.78 -6.14
CA VAL A 244 -5.25 2.22 -4.81
C VAL A 244 -6.27 1.22 -4.23
N ASN A 245 -6.15 0.89 -2.95
CA ASN A 245 -7.01 -0.05 -2.21
C ASN A 245 -6.88 -1.54 -2.57
N SER A 246 -5.90 -1.90 -3.39
CA SER A 246 -5.62 -3.31 -3.70
C SER A 246 -5.48 -4.19 -2.46
N THR A 247 -4.82 -3.67 -1.41
CA THR A 247 -4.63 -4.46 -0.18
C THR A 247 -5.93 -4.63 0.60
N GLU A 248 -6.81 -3.62 0.64
CA GLU A 248 -8.12 -3.74 1.29
C GLU A 248 -8.98 -4.77 0.54
N TRP A 249 -9.02 -4.69 -0.78
CA TRP A 249 -9.72 -5.66 -1.62
C TRP A 249 -9.23 -7.09 -1.42
N LEU A 250 -7.90 -7.30 -1.37
CA LEU A 250 -7.32 -8.62 -1.13
C LEU A 250 -7.75 -9.20 0.22
N ARG A 251 -7.75 -8.39 1.28
CA ARG A 251 -8.22 -8.82 2.61
C ARG A 251 -9.69 -9.21 2.57
N GLU A 252 -10.53 -8.39 1.94
CA GLU A 252 -11.96 -8.67 1.79
C GLU A 252 -12.20 -9.92 0.94
N SER A 253 -11.32 -10.18 -0.03
CA SER A 253 -11.28 -11.42 -0.83
C SER A 253 -10.63 -12.59 -0.10
N ASN A 254 -10.37 -12.47 1.20
CA ASN A 254 -9.80 -13.52 2.04
C ASN A 254 -8.38 -13.96 1.61
N VAL A 255 -7.61 -13.03 1.07
CA VAL A 255 -6.19 -13.17 0.76
C VAL A 255 -5.37 -12.47 1.84
N ASN A 256 -4.49 -13.23 2.49
CA ASN A 256 -3.64 -12.66 3.51
C ASN A 256 -2.56 -11.76 2.87
N PRO A 257 -2.43 -10.48 3.28
CA PRO A 257 -1.42 -9.58 2.73
C PRO A 257 0.03 -10.05 2.87
N LYS A 258 0.34 -10.95 3.83
CA LYS A 258 1.67 -11.55 3.99
C LYS A 258 2.07 -12.49 2.86
N LEU A 259 1.10 -12.94 2.05
CA LEU A 259 1.40 -13.73 0.86
C LEU A 259 2.04 -12.87 -0.25
N ILE A 260 2.11 -11.55 -0.09
CA ILE A 260 2.70 -10.64 -1.08
C ILE A 260 4.05 -10.16 -0.56
N SER A 261 5.11 -10.66 -1.17
CA SER A 261 6.49 -10.43 -0.76
C SER A 261 7.16 -9.26 -1.46
N SER A 262 6.68 -8.90 -2.65
CA SER A 262 7.37 -7.94 -3.54
C SER A 262 6.43 -7.06 -4.37
N ILE A 263 6.93 -5.90 -4.78
CA ILE A 263 6.32 -4.99 -5.77
C ILE A 263 7.30 -4.77 -6.92
N LEU A 264 6.83 -4.87 -8.16
CA LEU A 264 7.47 -4.31 -9.34
C LEU A 264 6.80 -2.96 -9.61
N LEU A 265 7.52 -1.87 -9.36
CA LEU A 265 7.04 -0.52 -9.67
C LEU A 265 7.64 -0.10 -11.02
N THR A 266 6.79 -0.02 -12.04
CA THR A 266 7.27 0.21 -13.41
C THR A 266 7.45 1.69 -13.73
N HIS A 267 6.62 2.57 -13.18
CA HIS A 267 6.69 4.03 -13.35
C HIS A 267 5.84 4.78 -12.29
N CYS A 268 5.84 6.12 -12.30
CA CYS A 268 5.29 6.97 -11.22
C CYS A 268 4.10 7.87 -11.66
N HIS A 269 3.12 7.29 -12.35
CA HIS A 269 1.80 7.91 -12.49
C HIS A 269 0.91 7.57 -11.29
N ALA A 270 -0.04 8.43 -10.98
CA ALA A 270 -0.93 8.28 -9.82
C ALA A 270 -1.72 6.97 -9.80
N ASP A 271 -2.06 6.42 -10.96
CA ASP A 271 -2.79 5.17 -11.10
C ASP A 271 -1.92 3.92 -10.94
N HIS A 272 -0.59 4.07 -10.94
CA HIS A 272 0.39 2.98 -10.80
C HIS A 272 1.13 3.01 -9.46
N ASP A 273 1.38 4.19 -8.88
CA ASP A 273 2.17 4.34 -7.65
C ASP A 273 1.34 4.45 -6.36
N ALA A 274 0.07 4.86 -6.45
CA ALA A 274 -0.75 5.13 -5.27
C ALA A 274 -0.91 3.92 -4.34
N GLY A 275 -1.19 2.74 -4.90
CA GLY A 275 -1.31 1.51 -4.11
C GLY A 275 0.04 0.95 -3.66
N THR A 276 1.15 1.37 -4.28
CA THR A 276 2.50 0.92 -3.89
C THR A 276 2.81 1.42 -2.48
N PHE A 277 2.63 2.72 -2.24
CA PHE A 277 2.88 3.27 -0.90
C PHE A 277 1.88 2.75 0.13
N GLN A 278 0.62 2.54 -0.25
CA GLN A 278 -0.34 1.88 0.63
C GLN A 278 0.16 0.51 1.07
N LYS A 279 0.64 -0.32 0.13
CA LYS A 279 1.19 -1.65 0.44
C LYS A 279 2.47 -1.59 1.28
N ILE A 280 3.33 -0.57 1.11
CA ILE A 280 4.49 -0.34 1.98
C ILE A 280 4.06 -0.18 3.43
N LEU A 281 2.92 0.47 3.69
CA LEU A 281 2.44 0.73 5.06
C LEU A 281 1.71 -0.45 5.70
N GLU A 282 1.71 -1.62 5.08
CA GLU A 282 1.02 -2.78 5.61
C GLU A 282 1.88 -3.56 6.62
N GLU A 283 1.52 -4.81 6.86
CA GLU A 283 2.29 -5.67 7.77
C GLU A 283 3.58 -6.15 7.11
N GLY A 284 4.71 -5.95 7.81
CA GLY A 284 6.04 -6.33 7.33
C GLY A 284 6.65 -5.32 6.37
N LYS A 285 7.93 -5.49 6.08
CA LYS A 285 8.61 -4.79 4.99
C LYS A 285 8.41 -5.52 3.68
N ILE A 286 8.13 -4.77 2.63
CA ILE A 286 8.04 -5.28 1.27
C ILE A 286 9.32 -4.98 0.49
N THR A 287 9.68 -5.88 -0.44
CA THR A 287 10.76 -5.62 -1.39
C THR A 287 10.21 -4.90 -2.62
N ILE A 288 10.85 -3.82 -3.07
CA ILE A 288 10.48 -3.13 -4.30
C ILE A 288 11.61 -3.25 -5.31
N TYR A 289 11.27 -3.78 -6.48
CA TYR A 289 12.14 -3.81 -7.65
C TYR A 289 11.72 -2.70 -8.59
N SER A 290 12.68 -1.82 -8.88
CA SER A 290 12.54 -0.75 -9.87
C SER A 290 13.92 -0.21 -10.20
N THR A 291 14.04 0.62 -11.24
CA THR A 291 15.29 1.36 -11.50
C THR A 291 15.47 2.51 -10.52
N GLU A 292 16.69 3.01 -10.38
CA GLU A 292 16.97 4.17 -9.51
C GLU A 292 16.19 5.41 -9.99
N THR A 293 16.06 5.61 -11.29
CA THR A 293 15.33 6.72 -11.90
C THR A 293 13.87 6.75 -11.45
N VAL A 294 13.16 5.62 -11.60
CA VAL A 294 11.75 5.49 -11.18
C VAL A 294 11.63 5.60 -9.66
N MET A 295 12.50 4.91 -8.91
CA MET A 295 12.48 4.96 -7.44
C MET A 295 12.76 6.37 -6.89
N HIS A 296 13.68 7.12 -7.51
CA HIS A 296 13.97 8.49 -7.12
C HIS A 296 12.77 9.41 -7.36
N SER A 297 12.03 9.22 -8.46
CA SER A 297 10.77 9.92 -8.73
C SER A 297 9.72 9.60 -7.68
N PHE A 298 9.51 8.32 -7.37
CA PHE A 298 8.61 7.87 -6.30
C PHE A 298 8.96 8.55 -4.96
N ILE A 299 10.23 8.53 -4.57
CA ILE A 299 10.68 9.12 -3.30
C ILE A 299 10.53 10.64 -3.27
N ARG A 300 10.80 11.37 -4.36
CA ARG A 300 10.57 12.81 -4.42
C ARG A 300 9.08 13.15 -4.31
N LYS A 301 8.22 12.40 -5.01
CA LYS A 301 6.77 12.54 -4.95
C LYS A 301 6.25 12.32 -3.52
N TYR A 302 6.60 11.19 -2.90
CA TYR A 302 6.13 10.86 -1.56
C TYR A 302 6.78 11.69 -0.45
N HIS A 303 8.00 12.20 -0.64
CA HIS A 303 8.57 13.23 0.24
C HIS A 303 7.71 14.49 0.22
N ALA A 304 7.29 14.95 -0.96
CA ALA A 304 6.44 16.12 -1.08
C ALA A 304 5.03 15.90 -0.50
N LEU A 305 4.46 14.70 -0.65
CA LEU A 305 3.14 14.35 -0.10
C LEU A 305 3.14 14.16 1.43
N THR A 306 4.19 13.57 2.00
CA THR A 306 4.22 13.15 3.41
C THR A 306 5.06 14.06 4.31
N ARG A 307 5.94 14.89 3.72
CA ARG A 307 6.99 15.67 4.41
C ARG A 307 8.06 14.83 5.14
N ILE A 308 8.09 13.52 4.92
CA ILE A 308 9.09 12.64 5.54
C ILE A 308 10.41 12.72 4.77
N PRO A 309 11.56 12.87 5.45
CA PRO A 309 12.86 12.89 4.80
C PRO A 309 13.10 11.67 3.90
N THR A 310 13.74 11.88 2.74
CA THR A 310 13.97 10.83 1.74
C THR A 310 14.64 9.58 2.32
N LYS A 311 15.63 9.75 3.20
CA LYS A 311 16.32 8.65 3.89
C LYS A 311 15.37 7.80 4.74
N GLU A 312 14.39 8.41 5.38
CA GLU A 312 13.40 7.69 6.20
C GLU A 312 12.39 6.97 5.31
N LEU A 313 11.97 7.57 4.19
CA LEU A 313 11.11 6.89 3.21
C LEU A 313 11.76 5.61 2.66
N TYR A 314 13.05 5.66 2.27
CA TYR A 314 13.79 4.46 1.87
C TYR A 314 13.89 3.40 2.95
N SER A 315 13.78 3.77 4.22
CA SER A 315 13.84 2.81 5.32
C SER A 315 12.55 2.02 5.52
N LEU A 316 11.45 2.40 4.86
CA LEU A 316 10.13 1.77 4.99
C LEU A 316 10.01 0.46 4.20
N PHE A 317 10.86 0.24 3.21
CA PHE A 317 10.84 -0.93 2.33
C PHE A 317 12.27 -1.36 1.98
N ASP A 318 12.42 -2.55 1.40
CA ASP A 318 13.70 -3.04 0.91
C ASP A 318 13.80 -2.75 -0.60
N PHE A 319 14.69 -1.83 -0.99
CA PHE A 319 14.86 -1.45 -2.39
C PHE A 319 15.89 -2.34 -3.10
N VAL A 320 15.51 -2.94 -4.22
CA VAL A 320 16.42 -3.64 -5.13
C VAL A 320 16.53 -2.83 -6.44
N PRO A 321 17.68 -2.17 -6.69
CA PRO A 321 17.89 -1.45 -7.94
C PRO A 321 17.99 -2.44 -9.11
N VAL A 322 17.09 -2.27 -10.07
CA VAL A 322 17.06 -3.01 -11.32
C VAL A 322 18.10 -2.44 -12.28
N ILE A 323 18.92 -3.33 -12.84
CA ILE A 323 19.92 -3.05 -13.86
C ILE A 323 19.49 -3.82 -15.11
N VAL A 324 19.12 -3.10 -16.16
CA VAL A 324 18.75 -3.64 -17.46
C VAL A 324 19.90 -4.47 -18.03
N GLY A 325 19.55 -5.65 -18.54
CA GLY A 325 20.50 -6.68 -19.00
C GLY A 325 20.96 -7.66 -17.92
N LYS A 326 20.63 -7.43 -16.63
CA LYS A 326 20.91 -8.38 -15.54
C LYS A 326 19.67 -9.20 -15.17
N PRO A 327 19.77 -10.53 -14.99
CA PRO A 327 18.66 -11.35 -14.50
C PRO A 327 18.46 -11.22 -12.98
N TYR A 328 17.21 -11.31 -12.53
CA TYR A 328 16.81 -11.27 -11.12
C TYR A 328 15.97 -12.51 -10.77
N ILE A 329 16.26 -13.15 -9.63
CA ILE A 329 15.42 -14.25 -9.14
C ILE A 329 14.41 -13.68 -8.14
N ILE A 330 13.13 -13.78 -8.46
CA ILE A 330 12.02 -13.34 -7.62
C ILE A 330 11.06 -14.52 -7.45
N ASN A 331 10.88 -14.98 -6.21
CA ASN A 331 10.08 -16.16 -5.84
C ASN A 331 10.39 -17.42 -6.69
N GLY A 332 11.64 -17.55 -7.17
CA GLY A 332 12.11 -18.67 -8.00
C GLY A 332 11.99 -18.49 -9.51
N ALA A 333 11.38 -17.42 -10.01
CA ALA A 333 11.35 -17.08 -11.44
C ALA A 333 12.52 -16.14 -11.81
N GLU A 334 13.07 -16.31 -13.01
CA GLU A 334 14.11 -15.43 -13.55
C GLU A 334 13.46 -14.28 -14.35
N PHE A 335 13.57 -13.07 -13.82
CA PHE A 335 13.07 -11.82 -14.40
C PHE A 335 14.16 -11.08 -15.17
N ARG A 336 13.76 -10.42 -16.27
CA ARG A 336 14.56 -9.45 -17.01
C ARG A 336 13.70 -8.23 -17.32
N PHE A 337 14.34 -7.07 -17.29
CA PHE A 337 13.67 -5.78 -17.40
C PHE A 337 14.22 -5.01 -18.59
N SER A 338 13.37 -4.21 -19.21
CA SER A 338 13.70 -3.30 -20.31
C SER A 338 12.94 -1.98 -20.15
N TYR A 339 13.46 -0.90 -20.72
CA TYR A 339 12.71 0.35 -20.77
C TYR A 339 11.69 0.33 -21.91
N ALA A 340 10.43 0.63 -21.59
CA ALA A 340 9.36 0.87 -22.56
C ALA A 340 9.42 2.31 -23.10
N LEU A 341 8.85 2.52 -24.29
CA LEU A 341 8.61 3.87 -24.84
C LEU A 341 7.31 4.44 -24.25
N HIS A 342 7.42 5.42 -23.35
CA HIS A 342 6.32 6.13 -22.68
C HIS A 342 6.67 7.61 -22.41
N SER A 343 5.71 8.40 -21.91
CA SER A 343 5.91 9.81 -21.58
C SER A 343 6.84 10.07 -20.39
N ILE A 344 7.00 9.08 -19.52
CA ILE A 344 7.96 9.09 -18.40
C ILE A 344 8.72 7.74 -18.37
N PRO A 345 9.89 7.65 -17.72
CA PRO A 345 10.65 6.40 -17.65
C PRO A 345 9.79 5.26 -17.11
N SER A 346 9.65 4.19 -17.91
CA SER A 346 8.74 3.08 -17.64
C SER A 346 9.37 1.74 -17.96
N LEU A 347 9.15 0.75 -17.10
CA LEU A 347 9.79 -0.57 -17.22
C LEU A 347 8.81 -1.62 -17.73
N SER A 348 9.17 -2.31 -18.81
CA SER A 348 8.61 -3.60 -19.19
C SER A 348 9.44 -4.72 -18.57
N PHE A 349 8.88 -5.92 -18.47
CA PHE A 349 9.62 -7.08 -18.00
C PHE A 349 9.11 -8.38 -18.60
N GLU A 350 10.00 -9.36 -18.62
CA GLU A 350 9.71 -10.75 -18.93
C GLU A 350 10.18 -11.64 -17.79
N PHE A 351 9.59 -12.83 -17.66
CA PHE A 351 10.15 -13.86 -16.79
C PHE A 351 10.00 -15.26 -17.35
N VAL A 352 10.86 -16.15 -16.86
CA VAL A 352 10.77 -17.60 -17.06
C VAL A 352 10.65 -18.28 -15.70
N PHE A 353 9.68 -19.18 -15.57
CA PHE A 353 9.48 -20.01 -14.38
C PHE A 353 9.14 -21.44 -14.81
N GLN A 354 9.99 -22.40 -14.44
CA GLN A 354 9.90 -23.79 -14.88
C GLN A 354 9.75 -23.87 -16.41
N ASP A 355 8.66 -24.45 -16.91
CA ASP A 355 8.37 -24.56 -18.33
C ASP A 355 7.53 -23.41 -18.89
N GLN A 356 7.24 -22.34 -18.12
CA GLN A 356 6.44 -21.19 -18.55
C GLN A 356 7.28 -19.93 -18.79
N SER A 357 6.81 -19.10 -19.72
CA SER A 357 7.42 -17.80 -20.03
C SER A 357 6.35 -16.73 -20.21
N PHE A 358 6.63 -15.54 -19.69
CA PHE A 358 5.68 -14.42 -19.59
C PHE A 358 6.36 -13.12 -20.02
N ILE A 359 5.60 -12.21 -20.62
CA ILE A 359 6.01 -10.82 -20.84
C ILE A 359 4.87 -9.85 -20.48
N TYR A 360 5.23 -8.77 -19.79
CA TYR A 360 4.40 -7.59 -19.60
C TYR A 360 5.00 -6.40 -20.34
N SER A 361 4.19 -5.74 -21.17
CA SER A 361 4.65 -4.61 -21.97
C SER A 361 4.84 -3.31 -21.20
N SER A 362 4.23 -3.15 -20.01
CA SER A 362 4.01 -1.84 -19.35
C SER A 362 3.16 -0.91 -20.20
N ASP A 363 3.06 0.36 -19.82
CA ASP A 363 2.47 1.48 -20.56
C ASP A 363 3.33 1.85 -21.79
N HIS A 364 3.36 0.94 -22.75
CA HIS A 364 4.22 1.03 -23.92
C HIS A 364 3.44 1.43 -25.19
N LEU A 365 3.88 2.50 -25.85
CA LEU A 365 3.51 2.79 -27.24
C LEU A 365 4.11 1.75 -28.20
N ASN A 366 3.53 0.55 -28.31
CA ASN A 366 4.00 -0.49 -29.22
C ASN A 366 3.37 -0.35 -30.62
N ASP A 367 3.74 0.71 -31.36
CA ASP A 367 3.22 0.98 -32.70
C ASP A 367 4.37 1.15 -33.72
N PRO A 368 4.59 0.15 -34.62
CA PRO A 368 5.64 0.20 -35.63
C PRO A 368 5.59 1.44 -36.55
N GLU A 369 4.39 1.97 -36.85
CA GLU A 369 4.26 3.18 -37.66
C GLU A 369 4.74 4.41 -36.92
N GLN A 370 4.49 4.48 -35.61
CA GLN A 370 4.95 5.59 -34.77
C GLN A 370 6.44 5.48 -34.51
N PHE A 371 6.97 4.28 -34.24
CA PHE A 371 8.42 4.05 -34.12
C PHE A 371 9.17 4.57 -35.33
N LYS A 372 8.68 4.26 -36.54
CA LYS A 372 9.29 4.73 -37.78
C LYS A 372 9.29 6.26 -37.87
N LYS A 373 8.18 6.92 -37.55
CA LYS A 373 8.09 8.39 -37.54
C LYS A 373 9.03 9.03 -36.52
N LEU A 374 9.19 8.41 -35.34
CA LEU A 374 10.10 8.92 -34.30
C LEU A 374 11.57 8.75 -34.71
N TYR A 375 11.92 7.64 -35.34
CA TYR A 375 13.23 7.43 -35.95
C TYR A 375 13.52 8.46 -37.05
N GLU A 376 12.59 8.68 -37.98
CA GLU A 376 12.73 9.68 -39.06
C GLU A 376 12.86 11.11 -38.53
N LYS A 377 12.27 11.42 -37.36
CA LYS A 377 12.42 12.71 -36.66
C LYS A 377 13.71 12.83 -35.84
N GLY A 378 14.49 11.76 -35.71
CA GLY A 378 15.70 11.72 -34.89
C GLY A 378 15.44 11.63 -33.38
N VAL A 379 14.21 11.28 -32.95
CA VAL A 379 13.89 11.04 -31.54
C VAL A 379 14.44 9.68 -31.10
N LEU A 380 14.35 8.66 -31.97
CA LEU A 380 14.92 7.33 -31.71
C LEU A 380 16.24 7.17 -32.45
N THR A 381 17.21 6.53 -31.80
CA THR A 381 18.41 6.02 -32.49
C THR A 381 18.04 4.80 -33.34
N GLU A 382 18.89 4.42 -34.31
CA GLU A 382 18.65 3.22 -35.12
C GLU A 382 18.60 1.95 -34.28
N ALA A 383 19.48 1.84 -33.27
CA ALA A 383 19.49 0.69 -32.36
C ALA A 383 18.21 0.62 -31.52
N ARG A 384 17.77 1.75 -30.94
CA ARG A 384 16.52 1.83 -30.17
C ARG A 384 15.29 1.54 -31.02
N TYR A 385 15.24 2.05 -32.25
CA TYR A 385 14.16 1.73 -33.20
C TYR A 385 14.06 0.23 -33.48
N LYS A 386 15.19 -0.44 -33.70
CA LYS A 386 15.24 -1.89 -33.94
C LYS A 386 14.84 -2.70 -32.70
N ASP A 387 15.35 -2.32 -31.54
CA ASP A 387 15.01 -2.91 -30.24
C ASP A 387 13.50 -2.86 -29.98
N LEU A 388 12.88 -1.67 -30.07
CA LEU A 388 11.44 -1.51 -29.90
C LEU A 388 10.61 -2.26 -30.96
N SER A 389 11.14 -2.41 -32.18
CA SER A 389 10.44 -3.12 -33.26
C SER A 389 10.48 -4.64 -33.10
N ASP A 390 11.38 -5.19 -32.29
CA ASP A 390 11.54 -6.63 -32.05
C ASP A 390 10.87 -7.05 -30.72
N PHE A 391 9.61 -6.65 -30.54
CA PHE A 391 8.85 -7.03 -29.34
C PHE A 391 8.77 -8.57 -29.22
N PRO A 392 9.03 -9.17 -28.03
CA PRO A 392 9.14 -10.62 -27.90
C PRO A 392 7.78 -11.34 -27.89
N TRP A 393 7.13 -11.41 -29.05
CA TRP A 393 5.86 -12.12 -29.24
C TRP A 393 5.95 -13.65 -29.05
N HIS A 394 7.13 -14.19 -28.72
CA HIS A 394 7.37 -15.63 -28.62
C HIS A 394 6.97 -16.24 -27.27
N HIS A 395 6.79 -15.44 -26.20
CA HIS A 395 6.39 -15.92 -24.87
C HIS A 395 5.07 -16.69 -24.88
N LYS A 396 4.88 -17.59 -23.90
CA LYS A 396 3.68 -18.42 -23.77
C LYS A 396 2.48 -17.63 -23.24
N VAL A 397 2.73 -16.63 -22.41
CA VAL A 397 1.72 -15.68 -21.91
C VAL A 397 2.21 -14.27 -22.22
N ILE A 398 1.36 -13.46 -22.86
CA ILE A 398 1.64 -12.06 -23.15
C ILE A 398 0.58 -11.22 -22.46
N TYR A 399 1.01 -10.31 -21.59
CA TYR A 399 0.16 -9.33 -20.94
C TYR A 399 0.49 -7.97 -21.55
N HIS A 400 -0.35 -7.49 -22.47
CA HIS A 400 -0.03 -6.34 -23.31
C HIS A 400 -1.00 -5.20 -23.05
N GLU A 401 -0.49 -3.99 -22.90
CA GLU A 401 -1.29 -2.79 -22.69
C GLU A 401 -2.10 -2.40 -23.96
N ALA A 402 -3.23 -1.73 -23.80
CA ALA A 402 -3.89 -1.04 -24.90
C ALA A 402 -4.65 0.20 -24.39
N GLY A 403 -3.93 1.08 -23.67
CA GLY A 403 -4.43 2.33 -23.11
C GLY A 403 -4.91 3.33 -24.15
N ILE A 404 -5.07 4.59 -23.74
CA ILE A 404 -5.61 5.63 -24.63
C ILE A 404 -4.53 6.15 -25.59
N PRO A 405 -4.67 6.00 -26.92
CA PRO A 405 -3.73 6.61 -27.87
C PRO A 405 -3.67 8.14 -27.74
N PRO A 406 -2.55 8.80 -28.05
CA PRO A 406 -1.39 8.27 -28.77
C PRO A 406 -0.24 7.76 -27.88
N LEU A 407 -0.42 7.70 -26.55
CA LEU A 407 0.62 7.26 -25.61
C LEU A 407 0.79 5.74 -25.56
N HIS A 408 -0.26 5.03 -25.95
CA HIS A 408 -0.42 3.61 -25.69
C HIS A 408 -0.56 2.81 -26.98
N THR A 409 -0.39 1.49 -26.88
CA THR A 409 -0.53 0.57 -28.01
C THR A 409 -1.96 0.63 -28.54
N ARG A 410 -2.11 0.81 -29.86
CA ARG A 410 -3.45 0.82 -30.44
C ARG A 410 -4.03 -0.60 -30.54
N ILE A 411 -5.26 -0.75 -30.07
CA ILE A 411 -5.96 -2.04 -30.10
C ILE A 411 -6.22 -2.57 -31.52
N ASP A 412 -6.36 -1.68 -32.51
CA ASP A 412 -6.51 -2.05 -33.91
C ASP A 412 -5.25 -2.69 -34.48
N TYR A 413 -4.06 -2.27 -34.04
CA TYR A 413 -2.78 -2.90 -34.36
C TYR A 413 -2.70 -4.31 -33.75
N LEU A 414 -3.01 -4.49 -32.46
CA LEU A 414 -3.00 -5.81 -31.83
C LEU A 414 -3.91 -6.82 -32.54
N ARG A 415 -5.03 -6.36 -33.08
CA ARG A 415 -5.95 -7.18 -33.87
C ARG A 415 -5.34 -7.66 -35.20
N THR A 416 -4.32 -6.98 -35.73
CA THR A 416 -3.62 -7.40 -36.96
C THR A 416 -2.59 -8.51 -36.73
N LEU A 417 -2.24 -8.79 -35.48
CA LEU A 417 -1.26 -9.82 -35.15
C LEU A 417 -1.75 -11.22 -35.58
N PRO A 418 -0.84 -12.16 -35.88
CA PRO A 418 -1.20 -13.55 -36.15
C PRO A 418 -2.12 -14.15 -35.07
N ILE A 419 -3.07 -15.00 -35.48
CA ILE A 419 -4.05 -15.63 -34.58
C ILE A 419 -3.39 -16.32 -33.38
N GLU A 420 -2.26 -17.01 -33.60
CA GLU A 420 -1.53 -17.70 -32.53
C GLU A 420 -0.89 -16.76 -31.51
N ILE A 421 -0.61 -15.51 -31.88
CA ILE A 421 -0.20 -14.47 -30.93
C ILE A 421 -1.42 -13.94 -30.19
N GLN A 422 -2.51 -13.61 -30.91
CA GLN A 422 -3.73 -13.10 -30.28
C GLN A 422 -4.27 -14.03 -29.18
N LYS A 423 -4.29 -15.35 -29.43
CA LYS A 423 -4.80 -16.36 -28.47
C LYS A 423 -4.05 -16.40 -27.13
N LYS A 424 -2.79 -15.97 -27.11
CA LYS A 424 -1.94 -15.96 -25.91
C LYS A 424 -1.69 -14.56 -25.36
N THR A 425 -2.32 -13.54 -25.98
CA THR A 425 -2.26 -12.15 -25.55
C THR A 425 -3.52 -11.81 -24.75
N THR A 426 -3.30 -11.51 -23.47
CA THR A 426 -4.26 -10.82 -22.64
C THR A 426 -4.00 -9.32 -22.74
N VAL A 427 -5.00 -8.59 -23.22
CA VAL A 427 -5.00 -7.14 -23.33
C VAL A 427 -5.41 -6.55 -21.99
N TYR A 428 -4.62 -5.60 -21.54
CA TYR A 428 -4.68 -4.94 -20.25
C TYR A 428 -4.64 -3.41 -20.44
N HIS A 429 -4.94 -2.64 -19.40
CA HIS A 429 -4.99 -1.18 -19.45
C HIS A 429 -5.98 -0.66 -20.53
N ILE A 430 -7.16 -1.28 -20.67
CA ILE A 430 -8.15 -0.88 -21.68
C ILE A 430 -9.58 -0.98 -21.13
N ALA A 431 -10.42 0.00 -21.47
CA ALA A 431 -11.83 -0.07 -21.13
C ALA A 431 -12.54 -1.16 -21.96
N LYS A 432 -13.41 -1.93 -21.33
CA LYS A 432 -14.14 -3.06 -21.96
C LYS A 432 -14.88 -2.66 -23.24
N LYS A 433 -15.42 -1.44 -23.30
CA LYS A 433 -16.16 -0.91 -24.46
C LYS A 433 -15.29 -0.73 -25.71
N ASP A 434 -13.97 -0.58 -25.53
CA ASP A 434 -13.01 -0.31 -26.60
C ASP A 434 -12.37 -1.61 -27.14
N MET A 435 -12.64 -2.75 -26.50
CA MET A 435 -12.21 -4.05 -27.01
C MET A 435 -12.92 -4.42 -28.33
N PRO A 436 -12.18 -4.86 -29.36
CA PRO A 436 -12.76 -5.18 -30.66
C PRO A 436 -13.59 -6.47 -30.58
N THR A 437 -14.69 -6.51 -31.32
CA THR A 437 -15.48 -7.73 -31.49
C THR A 437 -14.81 -8.69 -32.48
N GLY A 438 -15.00 -10.00 -32.29
CA GLY A 438 -14.49 -11.03 -33.20
C GLY A 438 -12.96 -11.23 -33.19
N THR A 439 -12.25 -10.71 -32.19
CA THR A 439 -10.82 -10.97 -31.97
C THR A 439 -10.58 -12.27 -31.20
N HIS A 440 -9.36 -12.81 -31.28
CA HIS A 440 -8.87 -13.89 -30.41
C HIS A 440 -8.12 -13.37 -29.18
N LEU A 441 -7.99 -12.05 -29.03
CA LEU A 441 -7.42 -11.39 -27.85
C LEU A 441 -8.32 -11.62 -26.63
N THR A 442 -7.70 -11.78 -25.47
CA THR A 442 -8.40 -11.91 -24.18
C THR A 442 -8.40 -10.57 -23.47
N LEU A 443 -9.53 -10.09 -22.95
CA LEU A 443 -9.56 -8.91 -22.07
C LEU A 443 -9.20 -9.33 -20.64
N ALA A 444 -8.24 -8.66 -20.01
CA ALA A 444 -8.00 -8.76 -18.57
C ALA A 444 -9.25 -8.35 -17.79
N ARG A 445 -9.62 -9.12 -16.75
CA ARG A 445 -10.81 -8.84 -15.93
C ARG A 445 -10.43 -8.79 -14.47
N PHE A 446 -10.93 -7.78 -13.78
CA PHE A 446 -10.76 -7.62 -12.35
C PHE A 446 -11.19 -8.88 -11.58
N GLY A 447 -10.47 -9.21 -10.50
CA GLY A 447 -10.90 -10.20 -9.52
C GLY A 447 -10.13 -11.52 -9.55
N ILE A 448 -10.04 -12.17 -8.39
CA ILE A 448 -9.36 -13.47 -8.20
C ILE A 448 -10.05 -14.58 -9.01
N GLU A 449 -11.36 -14.52 -9.17
CA GLU A 449 -12.15 -15.46 -9.95
C GLU A 449 -11.79 -15.44 -11.45
N ASN A 450 -11.17 -14.34 -11.92
CA ASN A 450 -10.69 -14.19 -13.29
C ASN A 450 -9.17 -14.42 -13.42
N THR A 451 -8.53 -14.97 -12.39
CA THR A 451 -7.08 -15.27 -12.42
C THR A 451 -6.75 -16.20 -13.59
N LEU A 452 -5.72 -15.83 -14.36
CA LEU A 452 -5.14 -16.70 -15.38
C LEU A 452 -4.28 -17.76 -14.67
N TYR A 453 -4.50 -19.03 -14.97
CA TYR A 453 -3.70 -20.16 -14.44
C TYR A 453 -2.96 -20.88 -15.57
N PRO A 454 -1.77 -20.42 -15.96
CA PRO A 454 -0.96 -21.15 -16.93
C PRO A 454 -0.61 -22.54 -16.38
N PRO A 455 -0.69 -23.62 -17.19
CA PRO A 455 -0.27 -24.94 -16.75
C PRO A 455 1.23 -24.92 -16.47
N ILE A 456 1.65 -25.43 -15.32
CA ILE A 456 3.03 -25.32 -14.84
C ILE A 456 3.50 -26.65 -14.27
N THR A 457 4.74 -27.01 -14.56
CA THR A 457 5.42 -28.13 -13.91
C THR A 457 5.89 -27.71 -12.52
N PRO A 458 5.50 -28.39 -11.44
CA PRO A 458 5.93 -28.02 -10.11
C PRO A 458 7.46 -28.10 -9.91
N PRO A 459 8.07 -27.16 -9.15
CA PRO A 459 9.48 -27.24 -8.82
C PRO A 459 9.78 -28.43 -7.89
N GLN A 460 11.00 -28.97 -7.98
CA GLN A 460 11.44 -30.15 -7.21
C GLN A 460 11.22 -30.04 -5.68
N HIS A 461 11.30 -28.84 -5.13
CA HIS A 461 11.27 -28.58 -3.68
C HIS A 461 10.08 -27.72 -3.23
N GLU A 462 8.98 -27.69 -4.00
CA GLU A 462 7.77 -26.89 -3.71
C GLU A 462 7.34 -26.93 -2.23
N THR A 463 7.09 -28.14 -1.70
CA THR A 463 6.60 -28.31 -0.32
C THR A 463 7.58 -27.73 0.71
N ALA A 464 8.88 -27.96 0.50
CA ALA A 464 9.90 -27.45 1.41
C ALA A 464 9.97 -25.92 1.37
N VAL A 465 9.86 -25.31 0.18
CA VAL A 465 9.82 -23.85 0.04
C VAL A 465 8.60 -23.29 0.75
N ARG A 466 7.41 -23.85 0.51
CA ARG A 466 6.17 -23.42 1.16
C ARG A 466 6.24 -23.46 2.70
N TYR A 467 6.90 -24.47 3.28
CA TYR A 467 7.11 -24.55 4.72
C TYR A 467 8.12 -23.53 5.24
N LEU A 468 9.16 -23.25 4.45
CA LEU A 468 10.14 -22.22 4.76
C LEU A 468 9.56 -20.80 4.64
N ASP A 469 8.60 -20.56 3.75
CA ASP A 469 7.90 -19.28 3.63
C ASP A 469 7.10 -18.98 4.91
N ALA A 470 6.44 -20.00 5.47
CA ALA A 470 5.79 -19.89 6.77
C ALA A 470 6.81 -19.55 7.87
N LEU A 471 7.96 -20.24 7.90
CA LEU A 471 9.02 -19.95 8.87
C LEU A 471 9.57 -18.52 8.73
N ALA A 472 9.74 -18.03 7.50
CA ALA A 472 10.27 -16.70 7.21
C ALA A 472 9.31 -15.57 7.62
N ASN A 473 8.01 -15.82 7.57
CA ASN A 473 6.96 -14.86 7.92
C ASN A 473 6.55 -14.89 9.40
N LEU A 474 7.05 -15.84 10.20
CA LEU A 474 6.83 -15.88 11.65
C LEU A 474 7.82 -14.96 12.37
N ASP A 475 7.28 -13.94 13.03
CA ASP A 475 8.01 -12.94 13.83
C ASP A 475 8.96 -13.57 14.86
N ILE A 476 8.50 -14.61 15.55
CA ILE A 476 9.25 -15.34 16.58
C ILE A 476 10.43 -16.15 16.05
N PHE A 477 10.43 -16.52 14.77
CA PHE A 477 11.46 -17.38 14.17
C PHE A 477 12.33 -16.66 13.14
N ARG A 478 12.07 -15.39 12.86
CA ARG A 478 12.78 -14.62 11.83
C ARG A 478 14.30 -14.54 12.02
N GLU A 479 14.78 -14.63 13.27
CA GLU A 479 16.21 -14.60 13.60
C GLU A 479 16.86 -16.00 13.67
N PHE A 480 16.09 -17.05 13.42
CA PHE A 480 16.61 -18.41 13.53
C PHE A 480 17.63 -18.66 12.40
N PRO A 481 18.81 -19.23 12.72
CA PRO A 481 19.80 -19.55 11.71
C PRO A 481 19.29 -20.66 10.77
N ILE A 482 19.88 -20.79 9.58
CA ILE A 482 19.52 -21.83 8.58
C ILE A 482 19.53 -23.26 9.17
N SER A 483 20.41 -23.52 10.15
CA SER A 483 20.44 -24.81 10.86
C SER A 483 19.11 -25.15 11.55
N LYS A 484 18.40 -24.15 12.08
CA LYS A 484 17.06 -24.28 12.63
C LYS A 484 16.02 -24.44 11.53
N SER A 485 16.16 -23.80 10.37
CA SER A 485 15.26 -24.05 9.22
C SER A 485 15.29 -25.51 8.77
N LYS A 486 16.48 -26.14 8.76
CA LYS A 486 16.63 -27.58 8.50
C LYS A 486 15.95 -28.42 9.58
N GLU A 487 16.14 -28.07 10.85
CA GLU A 487 15.50 -28.75 11.98
C GLU A 487 13.97 -28.65 11.86
N PHE A 488 13.44 -27.47 11.54
CA PHE A 488 12.01 -27.21 11.34
C PHE A 488 11.41 -28.15 10.28
N LEU A 489 12.04 -28.23 9.09
CA LEU A 489 11.59 -29.15 8.03
C LEU A 489 11.60 -30.63 8.44
N ALA A 490 12.41 -31.01 9.43
CA ALA A 490 12.51 -32.40 9.89
C ALA A 490 11.51 -32.75 11.00
N ILE A 491 10.92 -31.75 11.69
CA ILE A 491 10.06 -31.97 12.85
C ILE A 491 8.59 -31.59 12.62
N VAL A 492 8.32 -30.81 11.57
CA VAL A 492 7.00 -30.28 11.28
C VAL A 492 6.13 -31.29 10.54
N GLU A 493 4.85 -31.33 10.87
CA GLU A 493 3.85 -32.17 10.23
C GLU A 493 2.71 -31.29 9.69
N GLU A 494 2.10 -31.67 8.57
CA GLU A 494 0.95 -30.95 8.01
C GLU A 494 -0.35 -31.61 8.46
N GLU A 495 -1.25 -30.83 9.05
CA GLU A 495 -2.58 -31.25 9.47
C GLU A 495 -3.65 -30.39 8.80
N GLN A 496 -4.76 -31.02 8.43
CA GLN A 496 -5.89 -30.37 7.77
C GLN A 496 -7.13 -30.43 8.66
N PHE A 497 -7.82 -29.31 8.79
CA PHE A 497 -9.03 -29.15 9.57
C PHE A 497 -10.13 -28.59 8.66
N LYS A 498 -11.34 -29.11 8.80
CA LYS A 498 -12.51 -28.61 8.10
C LYS A 498 -13.11 -27.42 8.84
N ARG A 499 -13.77 -26.54 8.09
CA ARG A 499 -14.58 -25.47 8.68
C ARG A 499 -15.47 -26.02 9.80
N GLY A 500 -15.39 -25.40 10.97
CA GLY A 500 -16.14 -25.75 12.17
C GLY A 500 -15.41 -26.71 13.12
N ASP A 501 -14.30 -27.32 12.70
CA ASP A 501 -13.52 -28.21 13.57
C ASP A 501 -12.91 -27.45 14.76
N THR A 502 -13.00 -28.06 15.94
CA THR A 502 -12.29 -27.58 17.13
C THR A 502 -10.85 -28.10 17.09
N ILE A 503 -9.90 -27.22 16.78
CA ILE A 503 -8.47 -27.53 16.70
C ILE A 503 -7.87 -27.64 18.10
N ILE A 504 -8.23 -26.70 18.97
CA ILE A 504 -7.87 -26.70 20.39
C ILE A 504 -9.14 -26.59 21.20
N GLN A 505 -9.27 -27.45 22.20
CA GLN A 505 -10.33 -27.37 23.20
C GLN A 505 -9.79 -26.78 24.50
N LYS A 506 -10.51 -25.82 25.08
CA LYS A 506 -10.18 -25.21 26.36
C LYS A 506 -10.11 -26.25 27.49
N ASP A 507 -9.27 -25.98 28.48
CA ASP A 507 -9.06 -26.81 29.68
C ASP A 507 -8.46 -28.21 29.39
N THR A 508 -8.00 -28.46 28.16
CA THR A 508 -7.26 -29.68 27.80
C THR A 508 -5.73 -29.49 27.95
N PRO A 509 -4.93 -30.57 28.09
CA PRO A 509 -3.47 -30.46 28.08
C PRO A 509 -2.93 -29.95 26.73
N GLY A 510 -1.90 -29.11 26.77
CA GLY A 510 -1.19 -28.68 25.56
C GLY A 510 -0.24 -29.75 25.01
N ASP A 511 -0.42 -30.13 23.76
CA ASP A 511 0.27 -31.24 23.08
C ASP A 511 1.06 -30.80 21.83
N LYS A 512 0.57 -29.82 21.07
CA LYS A 512 1.19 -29.30 19.84
C LYS A 512 1.20 -27.76 19.76
N PHE A 513 2.16 -27.25 19.00
CA PHE A 513 2.23 -25.88 18.50
C PHE A 513 1.71 -25.85 17.05
N TYR A 514 1.01 -24.79 16.65
CA TYR A 514 0.36 -24.69 15.35
C TYR A 514 0.78 -23.41 14.62
N VAL A 515 1.05 -23.53 13.33
CA VAL A 515 1.29 -22.42 12.39
C VAL A 515 0.33 -22.58 11.22
N ILE A 516 -0.42 -21.53 10.90
CA ILE A 516 -1.43 -21.57 9.82
C ILE A 516 -0.73 -21.38 8.47
N LEU A 517 -0.76 -22.39 7.59
CA LEU A 517 -0.30 -22.26 6.19
C LEU A 517 -1.38 -21.67 5.29
N SER A 518 -2.63 -22.02 5.56
CA SER A 518 -3.80 -21.53 4.83
C SER A 518 -5.01 -21.73 5.74
N GLY A 519 -6.02 -20.87 5.60
CA GLY A 519 -7.18 -20.90 6.47
C GLY A 519 -7.21 -19.75 7.48
N ASN A 520 -8.35 -19.59 8.13
CA ASN A 520 -8.53 -18.73 9.29
C ASN A 520 -9.08 -19.53 10.47
N VAL A 521 -8.66 -19.15 11.68
CA VAL A 521 -9.17 -19.68 12.93
C VAL A 521 -9.68 -18.54 13.81
N ARG A 522 -10.69 -18.84 14.63
CA ARG A 522 -11.15 -17.95 15.69
C ARG A 522 -10.80 -18.52 17.05
N VAL A 523 -10.49 -17.63 17.98
CA VAL A 523 -10.19 -17.94 19.38
C VAL A 523 -11.37 -17.53 20.25
N GLU A 524 -11.91 -18.46 21.02
CA GLU A 524 -13.06 -18.25 21.92
C GLU A 524 -12.69 -18.58 23.39
N GLY A 525 -13.38 -17.97 24.36
CA GLY A 525 -13.28 -18.36 25.77
C GLY A 525 -12.19 -17.67 26.61
N MET A 526 -11.52 -16.65 26.07
CA MET A 526 -10.84 -15.61 26.85
C MET A 526 -11.88 -14.58 27.35
N GLU A 527 -11.66 -13.95 28.51
CA GLU A 527 -12.67 -13.12 29.21
C GLU A 527 -13.44 -12.14 28.29
N LYS A 528 -14.76 -12.07 28.49
CA LYS A 528 -15.68 -11.28 27.66
C LYS A 528 -15.37 -9.79 27.74
N ASN A 529 -15.20 -9.15 26.59
CA ASN A 529 -15.37 -7.70 26.47
C ASN A 529 -16.89 -7.40 26.49
N GLU A 530 -17.40 -6.86 27.60
CA GLU A 530 -18.82 -6.49 27.73
C GLU A 530 -19.21 -5.30 26.80
N ASP A 531 -18.22 -4.55 26.29
CA ASP A 531 -18.38 -3.36 25.44
C ASP A 531 -18.20 -3.60 23.92
N ALA A 532 -18.01 -4.85 23.46
CA ALA A 532 -17.79 -5.11 22.03
C ALA A 532 -19.11 -5.06 21.23
N GLN A 533 -19.20 -4.16 20.24
CA GLN A 533 -20.27 -4.18 19.24
C GLN A 533 -20.31 -5.54 18.51
N ASP A 534 -21.49 -5.93 18.04
CA ASP A 534 -21.89 -7.30 17.63
C ASP A 534 -21.05 -7.98 16.52
N GLY A 535 -19.98 -7.34 16.01
CA GLY A 535 -19.08 -7.87 14.98
C GLY A 535 -17.61 -8.11 15.41
N GLU A 536 -17.14 -7.60 16.55
CA GLU A 536 -15.73 -7.73 17.01
C GLU A 536 -15.52 -8.75 18.15
N LYS A 537 -16.40 -9.75 18.26
CA LYS A 537 -16.46 -10.60 19.46
C LYS A 537 -15.31 -11.60 19.62
N PHE A 538 -14.52 -11.87 18.59
CA PHE A 538 -13.51 -12.94 18.60
C PHE A 538 -12.19 -12.53 17.99
N LYS A 539 -11.10 -13.02 18.57
CA LYS A 539 -9.76 -12.86 18.02
C LYS A 539 -9.59 -13.83 16.85
N GLN A 540 -9.24 -13.33 15.67
CA GLN A 540 -9.03 -14.12 14.47
C GLN A 540 -7.54 -14.18 14.12
N TYR A 541 -7.08 -15.36 13.68
CA TYR A 541 -5.75 -15.57 13.12
C TYR A 541 -5.85 -16.20 11.73
N GLY A 542 -4.95 -15.84 10.83
CA GLY A 542 -4.88 -16.36 9.46
C GLY A 542 -3.48 -16.83 9.08
N THR A 543 -3.24 -16.95 7.77
CA THR A 543 -1.95 -17.41 7.20
C THR A 543 -0.73 -16.73 7.83
N TYR A 544 0.27 -17.55 8.16
CA TYR A 544 1.53 -17.17 8.82
C TYR A 544 1.35 -16.53 10.22
N GLU A 545 0.25 -16.85 10.89
CA GLU A 545 0.09 -16.68 12.33
C GLU A 545 0.15 -18.04 13.03
N TYR A 546 0.35 -18.01 14.34
CA TYR A 546 0.54 -19.20 15.16
C TYR A 546 -0.31 -19.15 16.43
N PHE A 547 -0.54 -20.32 17.02
CA PHE A 547 -1.25 -20.45 18.28
C PHE A 547 -0.86 -21.73 19.04
N GLY A 548 -1.26 -21.78 20.32
CA GLY A 548 -1.06 -22.93 21.19
C GLY A 548 0.26 -22.92 21.94
N GLU A 549 1.02 -21.82 21.89
CA GLU A 549 2.32 -21.61 22.53
C GLU A 549 2.27 -21.68 24.06
N ALA A 550 1.25 -21.03 24.67
CA ALA A 550 1.22 -20.78 26.11
C ALA A 550 1.21 -22.07 26.95
N SER A 551 0.34 -23.02 26.59
CA SER A 551 0.20 -24.31 27.31
C SER A 551 1.43 -25.20 27.20
N LEU A 552 2.24 -25.06 26.14
CA LEU A 552 3.44 -25.87 25.95
C LEU A 552 4.57 -25.42 26.87
N ILE A 553 4.66 -24.11 27.11
CA ILE A 553 5.76 -23.48 27.83
C ILE A 553 5.46 -23.34 29.32
N MET A 554 4.21 -23.00 29.65
CA MET A 554 3.79 -22.81 31.05
C MET A 554 3.36 -24.10 31.74
N ASP A 555 3.24 -25.19 30.98
CA ASP A 555 2.67 -26.46 31.45
C ASP A 555 1.29 -26.29 32.08
N GLN A 556 0.48 -25.40 31.49
CA GLN A 556 -0.89 -25.12 31.89
C GLN A 556 -1.90 -25.67 30.86
N PRO A 557 -3.16 -25.93 31.26
CA PRO A 557 -4.21 -26.26 30.30
C PRO A 557 -4.41 -25.19 29.23
N ARG A 558 -4.98 -25.57 28.08
CA ARG A 558 -5.36 -24.65 27.00
C ARG A 558 -6.32 -23.59 27.54
N SER A 559 -5.96 -22.31 27.35
CA SER A 559 -6.70 -21.18 27.92
C SER A 559 -7.98 -20.81 27.16
N ALA A 560 -8.08 -21.25 25.90
CA ALA A 560 -9.12 -20.85 24.96
C ALA A 560 -9.38 -21.98 23.96
N ASP A 561 -10.58 -21.98 23.38
CA ASP A 561 -10.93 -22.80 22.23
C ASP A 561 -10.37 -22.15 20.95
N VAL A 562 -9.87 -22.97 20.02
CA VAL A 562 -9.49 -22.52 18.68
C VAL A 562 -10.29 -23.32 17.67
N ILE A 563 -11.09 -22.62 16.87
CA ILE A 563 -12.05 -23.22 15.93
C ILE A 563 -11.68 -22.79 14.51
N ALA A 564 -11.66 -23.74 13.58
CA ALA A 564 -11.48 -23.47 12.16
C ALA A 564 -12.68 -22.69 11.62
N GLU A 565 -12.48 -21.45 11.18
CA GLU A 565 -13.55 -20.65 10.55
C GLU A 565 -13.73 -20.98 9.06
N THR A 566 -12.69 -21.54 8.48
CA THR A 566 -12.58 -21.98 7.09
C THR A 566 -11.94 -23.37 7.09
N ASP A 567 -11.77 -23.98 5.93
CA ASP A 567 -10.81 -25.08 5.83
C ASP A 567 -9.41 -24.52 6.17
N VAL A 568 -8.68 -25.24 7.02
CA VAL A 568 -7.37 -24.83 7.56
C VAL A 568 -6.35 -25.90 7.26
N VAL A 569 -5.20 -25.48 6.76
CA VAL A 569 -3.98 -26.29 6.68
C VAL A 569 -3.00 -25.68 7.67
N ALA A 570 -2.57 -26.47 8.65
CA ALA A 570 -1.63 -26.04 9.68
C ALA A 570 -0.38 -26.91 9.67
N LEU A 571 0.77 -26.27 9.88
CA LEU A 571 2.00 -26.92 10.31
C LEU A 571 1.96 -27.12 11.81
N THR A 572 2.19 -28.34 12.27
CA THR A 572 2.17 -28.70 13.69
C THR A 572 3.53 -29.20 14.16
N ILE A 573 3.85 -28.90 15.41
CA ILE A 573 5.06 -29.39 16.08
C ILE A 573 4.67 -29.90 17.47
N GLU A 574 4.92 -31.19 17.73
CA GLU A 574 4.67 -31.80 19.04
C GLU A 574 5.46 -31.10 20.16
N LYS A 575 4.89 -31.03 21.37
CA LYS A 575 5.44 -30.32 22.54
C LYS A 575 6.93 -30.59 22.77
N THR A 576 7.34 -31.86 22.76
CA THR A 576 8.73 -32.25 23.02
C THR A 576 9.68 -31.78 21.91
N LYS A 577 9.25 -31.90 20.65
CA LYS A 577 9.99 -31.40 19.48
C LYS A 577 10.07 -29.87 19.52
N PHE A 578 8.98 -29.18 19.83
CA PHE A 578 8.91 -27.72 19.92
C PHE A 578 9.82 -27.16 21.01
N LEU A 579 9.76 -27.70 22.23
CA LEU A 579 10.62 -27.26 23.34
C LEU A 579 12.11 -27.48 23.04
N ASN A 580 12.47 -28.55 22.33
CA ASN A 580 13.83 -28.76 21.84
C ASN A 580 14.20 -27.79 20.72
N PHE A 581 13.27 -27.51 19.81
CA PHE A 581 13.46 -26.60 18.69
C PHE A 581 13.77 -25.17 19.16
N ILE A 582 13.07 -24.67 20.18
CA ILE A 582 13.30 -23.34 20.74
C ILE A 582 14.40 -23.31 21.83
N LYS A 583 15.03 -24.45 22.13
CA LYS A 583 16.07 -24.52 23.16
C LYS A 583 17.24 -23.62 22.79
N GLY A 584 17.64 -22.77 23.74
CA GLY A 584 18.74 -21.80 23.55
C GLY A 584 18.31 -20.47 22.93
N SER A 585 17.02 -20.27 22.65
CA SER A 585 16.45 -18.94 22.33
C SER A 585 15.83 -18.29 23.57
N ASP A 586 15.42 -17.02 23.43
CA ASP A 586 14.70 -16.25 24.44
C ASP A 586 13.17 -16.45 24.39
N LEU A 587 12.69 -17.34 23.50
CA LEU A 587 11.26 -17.50 23.24
C LEU A 587 10.47 -17.97 24.47
N ASN A 588 11.04 -18.84 25.31
CA ASN A 588 10.38 -19.27 26.55
C ASN A 588 10.02 -18.08 27.45
N GLN A 589 10.94 -17.13 27.60
CA GLN A 589 10.71 -15.92 28.39
C GLN A 589 9.71 -14.99 27.69
N LYS A 590 9.87 -14.78 26.37
CA LYS A 590 8.96 -13.94 25.58
C LYS A 590 7.51 -14.41 25.65
N PHE A 591 7.26 -15.72 25.52
CA PHE A 591 5.91 -16.28 25.64
C PHE A 591 5.36 -16.19 27.07
N ALA A 592 6.23 -16.25 28.09
CA ALA A 592 5.81 -15.98 29.45
C ALA A 592 5.33 -14.54 29.63
N THR A 593 6.10 -13.57 29.14
CA THR A 593 5.73 -12.15 29.12
C THR A 593 4.43 -11.92 28.36
N LEU A 594 4.29 -12.50 27.16
CA LEU A 594 3.10 -12.39 26.30
C LEU A 594 1.82 -12.76 27.05
N ASN A 595 1.82 -13.89 27.78
CA ASN A 595 0.65 -14.34 28.52
C ASN A 595 0.29 -13.40 29.68
N GLU A 596 1.29 -12.90 30.42
CA GLU A 596 1.04 -11.96 31.51
C GLU A 596 0.50 -10.62 30.99
N ILE A 597 1.07 -10.10 29.90
CA ILE A 597 0.60 -8.87 29.25
C ILE A 597 -0.81 -9.04 28.65
N ARG A 598 -1.16 -10.20 28.09
CA ARG A 598 -2.51 -10.46 27.59
C ARG A 598 -3.58 -10.44 28.69
N LYS A 599 -3.26 -10.92 29.91
CA LYS A 599 -4.17 -10.87 31.07
C LYS A 599 -4.54 -9.46 31.50
N THR A 600 -3.77 -8.44 31.13
CA THR A 600 -4.04 -7.05 31.54
C THR A 600 -5.00 -6.31 30.60
N GLY A 601 -5.60 -6.99 29.62
CA GLY A 601 -6.51 -6.38 28.64
C GLY A 601 -5.80 -5.53 27.58
N THR A 602 -4.52 -5.77 27.33
CA THR A 602 -3.69 -5.03 26.35
C THR A 602 -4.31 -4.98 24.95
N TRP A 603 -4.98 -6.06 24.51
CA TRP A 603 -5.61 -6.11 23.19
C TRP A 603 -6.68 -5.04 23.01
N ASP A 604 -7.50 -4.81 24.03
CA ASP A 604 -8.53 -3.78 24.04
C ASP A 604 -7.91 -2.38 24.02
N VAL A 605 -6.83 -2.18 24.80
CA VAL A 605 -6.06 -0.93 24.84
C VAL A 605 -5.49 -0.58 23.45
N LEU A 606 -4.82 -1.53 22.79
CA LEU A 606 -4.25 -1.32 21.45
C LEU A 606 -5.34 -1.13 20.39
N SER A 607 -6.47 -1.83 20.48
CA SER A 607 -7.53 -1.76 19.47
C SER A 607 -8.30 -0.43 19.50
N LYS A 608 -8.44 0.17 20.69
CA LYS A 608 -9.13 1.46 20.89
C LYS A 608 -8.21 2.68 20.78
N SER A 609 -6.89 2.47 20.75
CA SER A 609 -5.89 3.54 20.62
C SER A 609 -6.00 4.29 19.28
N ARG A 610 -5.92 5.62 19.29
CA ARG A 610 -5.83 6.41 18.04
C ARG A 610 -4.54 6.15 17.24
N PHE A 611 -3.47 5.72 17.90
CA PHE A 611 -2.19 5.42 17.26
C PHE A 611 -2.15 4.00 16.67
N PHE A 612 -2.74 3.03 17.38
CA PHE A 612 -2.65 1.61 17.04
C PHE A 612 -3.93 1.02 16.42
N ARG A 613 -5.02 1.77 16.31
CA ARG A 613 -6.23 1.31 15.63
C ARG A 613 -5.94 0.90 14.18
N GLY A 614 -6.27 -0.33 13.83
CA GLY A 614 -6.08 -0.87 12.48
C GLY A 614 -4.74 -1.58 12.24
N ILE A 615 -3.85 -1.69 13.24
CA ILE A 615 -2.72 -2.63 13.15
C ILE A 615 -3.22 -4.08 13.24
N THR A 616 -2.50 -5.01 12.60
CA THR A 616 -2.92 -6.42 12.50
C THR A 616 -2.78 -7.19 13.83
N SER A 617 -3.39 -8.37 13.90
CA SER A 617 -3.28 -9.27 15.05
C SER A 617 -1.83 -9.66 15.37
N ALA A 618 -1.03 -9.91 14.33
CA ALA A 618 0.38 -10.21 14.45
C ALA A 618 1.21 -8.99 14.89
N GLN A 619 0.92 -7.79 14.41
CA GLN A 619 1.56 -6.55 14.88
C GLN A 619 1.29 -6.29 16.38
N LYS A 620 0.05 -6.51 16.83
CA LYS A 620 -0.29 -6.45 18.26
C LYS A 620 0.51 -7.46 19.07
N THR A 621 0.54 -8.72 18.62
CA THR A 621 1.29 -9.79 19.29
C THR A 621 2.79 -9.48 19.38
N GLN A 622 3.38 -8.94 18.31
CA GLN A 622 4.77 -8.46 18.31
C GLN A 622 5.00 -7.36 19.34
N LEU A 623 4.10 -6.40 19.49
CA LEU A 623 4.19 -5.37 20.53
C LEU A 623 4.06 -5.96 21.93
N GLU A 624 3.07 -6.84 22.17
CA GLU A 624 2.84 -7.49 23.47
C GLU A 624 4.10 -8.25 23.95
N LEU A 625 4.86 -8.85 23.03
CA LEU A 625 6.13 -9.54 23.31
C LEU A 625 7.25 -8.60 23.82
N LEU A 626 7.11 -7.28 23.63
CA LEU A 626 8.10 -6.27 23.99
C LEU A 626 7.70 -5.42 25.21
N MET A 627 6.50 -5.64 25.76
CA MET A 627 5.92 -4.81 26.81
C MET A 627 6.25 -5.29 28.22
N GLU A 628 6.37 -4.32 29.12
CA GLU A 628 6.42 -4.47 30.57
C GLU A 628 5.33 -3.60 31.21
N LEU A 629 4.58 -4.12 32.20
CA LEU A 629 3.62 -3.29 32.93
C LEU A 629 4.34 -2.45 34.00
N MET A 630 4.24 -1.12 33.89
CA MET A 630 4.86 -0.15 34.77
C MET A 630 3.82 0.74 35.46
N ARG A 631 4.16 1.28 36.63
CA ARG A 631 3.33 2.18 37.43
C ARG A 631 4.06 3.48 37.69
N PHE A 632 3.33 4.60 37.61
CA PHE A 632 3.86 5.92 37.90
C PHE A 632 2.93 6.66 38.86
N GLU A 633 3.53 7.42 39.78
CA GLU A 633 2.80 8.25 40.74
C GLU A 633 2.34 9.57 40.11
N ALA A 634 1.35 10.21 40.75
CA ALA A 634 0.85 11.50 40.33
C ALA A 634 1.98 12.55 40.27
N GLY A 635 2.11 13.22 39.12
CA GLY A 635 3.13 14.23 38.89
C GLY A 635 4.51 13.68 38.56
N GLN A 636 4.69 12.36 38.43
CA GLN A 636 5.93 11.75 37.94
C GLN A 636 6.05 11.90 36.41
N ASP A 637 7.26 12.21 35.93
CA ASP A 637 7.55 12.25 34.49
C ASP A 637 7.85 10.83 33.99
N LEU A 638 7.12 10.37 32.98
CA LEU A 638 7.43 9.13 32.23
C LEU A 638 8.65 9.36 31.34
N ILE A 639 8.66 10.53 30.68
CA ILE A 639 9.75 11.04 29.84
C ILE A 639 9.91 12.51 30.19
N LYS A 640 11.15 12.95 30.36
CA LYS A 640 11.48 14.32 30.75
C LYS A 640 12.13 15.09 29.60
N GLN A 641 11.68 16.32 29.37
CA GLN A 641 12.24 17.23 28.38
C GLN A 641 13.75 17.40 28.61
N GLY A 642 14.53 17.35 27.54
CA GLY A 642 15.99 17.47 27.58
C GLY A 642 16.73 16.20 27.99
N ASN A 643 16.03 15.12 28.36
CA ASN A 643 16.65 13.81 28.63
C ASN A 643 16.50 12.86 27.44
N ILE A 644 17.51 12.02 27.23
CA ILE A 644 17.42 10.90 26.29
C ILE A 644 16.59 9.80 26.94
N SER A 645 15.41 9.51 26.40
CA SER A 645 14.58 8.42 26.92
C SER A 645 15.10 7.06 26.45
N ARG A 646 15.10 6.09 27.37
CA ARG A 646 15.42 4.68 27.06
C ARG A 646 14.17 3.81 26.94
N HIS A 647 12.99 4.38 27.16
CA HIS A 647 11.70 3.72 27.04
C HIS A 647 10.70 4.61 26.31
N ALA A 648 9.73 3.97 25.67
CA ALA A 648 8.48 4.58 25.28
C ALA A 648 7.35 3.88 26.03
N TYR A 649 6.18 4.51 26.08
CA TYR A 649 5.07 3.98 26.86
C TYR A 649 3.76 3.98 26.07
N ILE A 650 2.87 3.06 26.43
CA ILE A 650 1.48 3.04 25.96
C ILE A 650 0.60 3.06 27.21
N ILE A 651 -0.27 4.06 27.33
CA ILE A 651 -1.08 4.26 28.53
C ILE A 651 -2.10 3.13 28.63
N LYS A 652 -2.06 2.36 29.72
CA LYS A 652 -3.09 1.35 30.02
C LYS A 652 -4.29 2.01 30.68
N ASN A 653 -4.05 2.82 31.72
CA ASN A 653 -5.07 3.53 32.49
C ASN A 653 -4.52 4.87 33.02
N GLY A 654 -5.40 5.86 33.12
CA GLY A 654 -5.09 7.22 33.58
C GLY A 654 -4.75 8.18 32.45
N THR A 655 -4.15 9.32 32.79
CA THR A 655 -3.96 10.46 31.87
C THR A 655 -2.55 11.04 32.01
N VAL A 656 -1.95 11.42 30.89
CA VAL A 656 -0.61 12.02 30.81
C VAL A 656 -0.70 13.35 30.09
N GLU A 657 -0.16 14.41 30.68
CA GLU A 657 0.00 15.69 30.00
C GLU A 657 1.33 15.72 29.24
N VAL A 658 1.26 16.11 27.96
CA VAL A 658 2.44 16.47 27.17
C VAL A 658 2.68 17.96 27.34
N ARG A 659 3.86 18.33 27.83
CA ARG A 659 4.22 19.72 28.10
C ARG A 659 5.45 20.14 27.30
N SER A 660 5.40 21.35 26.76
CA SER A 660 6.53 22.04 26.14
C SER A 660 6.75 23.36 26.85
N GLU A 661 7.98 23.59 27.34
CA GLU A 661 8.33 24.80 28.10
C GLU A 661 7.37 25.07 29.27
N GLY A 662 6.91 24.00 29.92
CA GLY A 662 5.99 24.04 31.06
C GLY A 662 4.50 24.24 30.72
N LYS A 663 4.15 24.49 29.45
CA LYS A 663 2.74 24.59 29.00
C LYS A 663 2.24 23.24 28.51
N VAL A 664 1.03 22.87 28.89
CA VAL A 664 0.34 21.69 28.34
C VAL A 664 0.03 21.96 26.87
N VAL A 665 0.57 21.14 25.98
CA VAL A 665 0.30 21.19 24.54
C VAL A 665 -0.73 20.13 24.12
N GLU A 666 -0.81 19.02 24.87
CA GLU A 666 -1.73 17.93 24.60
C GLU A 666 -1.97 17.09 25.86
N THR A 667 -3.09 16.38 25.90
CA THR A 667 -3.43 15.41 26.95
C THR A 667 -3.63 14.05 26.31
N LEU A 668 -2.94 13.04 26.84
CA LEU A 668 -2.95 11.66 26.36
C LEU A 668 -3.77 10.78 27.30
N GLU A 669 -4.55 9.88 26.71
CA GLU A 669 -5.47 9.00 27.43
C GLU A 669 -5.18 7.52 27.18
N ARG A 670 -6.05 6.64 27.68
CA ARG A 670 -5.94 5.18 27.52
C ARG A 670 -5.72 4.79 26.05
N GLY A 671 -4.66 4.03 25.81
CA GLY A 671 -4.22 3.57 24.50
C GLY A 671 -3.25 4.51 23.81
N ASP A 672 -3.08 5.75 24.26
CA ASP A 672 -2.17 6.69 23.62
C ASP A 672 -0.70 6.32 23.85
N PHE A 673 0.10 6.64 22.84
CA PHE A 673 1.54 6.47 22.85
C PHE A 673 2.21 7.69 23.51
N CYS A 674 3.18 7.43 24.39
CA CYS A 674 4.05 8.44 25.00
C CYS A 674 5.49 8.22 24.53
N GLY A 675 5.97 9.14 23.70
CA GLY A 675 7.35 9.19 23.23
C GLY A 675 7.45 9.81 21.85
N GLU A 676 8.66 10.15 21.43
CA GLU A 676 8.90 10.73 20.11
C GLU A 676 9.78 9.78 19.29
N ILE A 677 9.23 9.22 18.20
CA ILE A 677 9.91 8.18 17.42
C ILE A 677 11.26 8.66 16.87
N PHE A 678 11.32 9.87 16.35
CA PHE A 678 12.56 10.43 15.82
C PHE A 678 13.65 10.52 16.90
N GLN A 679 13.31 10.99 18.10
CA GLN A 679 14.22 11.15 19.23
C GLN A 679 14.71 9.78 19.71
N LEU A 680 13.80 8.80 19.81
CA LEU A 680 14.14 7.43 20.17
C LEU A 680 15.10 6.79 19.15
N GLN A 681 14.89 7.00 17.85
CA GLN A 681 15.76 6.49 16.79
C GLN A 681 17.14 7.15 16.76
N LYS A 682 17.21 8.45 17.07
CA LYS A 682 18.48 9.22 17.06
C LYS A 682 19.20 9.21 18.39
N GLU A 683 18.63 8.58 19.41
CA GLU A 683 19.05 8.74 20.82
C GLU A 683 19.19 10.21 21.21
N ALA A 684 18.26 11.04 20.72
CA ALA A 684 18.23 12.47 20.98
C ALA A 684 17.40 12.79 22.24
N PRO A 685 17.64 13.94 22.90
CA PRO A 685 16.81 14.42 23.99
C PRO A 685 15.33 14.61 23.58
N SER A 686 14.41 14.30 24.50
CA SER A 686 12.97 14.58 24.34
C SER A 686 12.72 16.08 24.25
N ASN A 687 11.81 16.49 23.36
CA ASN A 687 11.34 17.87 23.26
C ASN A 687 10.23 18.17 24.29
N PHE A 688 9.61 17.14 24.87
CA PHE A 688 8.47 17.29 25.77
C PHE A 688 8.68 16.60 27.12
N ASP A 689 8.02 17.12 28.14
CA ASP A 689 7.72 16.37 29.36
C ASP A 689 6.42 15.59 29.17
N PHE A 690 6.44 14.30 29.46
CA PHE A 690 5.27 13.44 29.51
C PHE A 690 4.99 13.15 30.98
N ARG A 691 4.03 13.86 31.57
CA ARG A 691 3.82 13.88 33.02
C ARG A 691 2.50 13.26 33.43
N ALA A 692 2.53 12.32 34.38
CA ALA A 692 1.33 11.69 34.90
C ALA A 692 0.45 12.69 35.67
N CYS A 693 -0.84 12.76 35.34
CA CYS A 693 -1.80 13.62 36.06
C CYS A 693 -2.26 13.01 37.39
N GLY A 694 -2.20 11.68 37.50
CA GLY A 694 -2.58 10.88 38.67
C GLY A 694 -1.74 9.62 38.73
N GLU A 695 -2.13 8.64 39.54
CA GLU A 695 -1.54 7.30 39.42
C GLU A 695 -1.90 6.70 38.06
N ILE A 696 -0.89 6.24 37.32
CA ILE A 696 -1.07 5.64 35.99
C ILE A 696 -0.44 4.26 35.93
N GLU A 697 -1.03 3.41 35.09
CA GLU A 697 -0.41 2.18 34.61
C GLU A 697 -0.11 2.35 33.12
N ALA A 698 1.09 1.97 32.70
CA ALA A 698 1.50 2.04 31.30
C ALA A 698 2.32 0.81 30.91
N TYR A 699 2.23 0.42 29.64
CA TYR A 699 3.11 -0.58 29.06
C TYR A 699 4.41 0.10 28.62
N GLY A 700 5.50 -0.16 29.33
CA GLY A 700 6.84 0.29 28.96
C GLY A 700 7.45 -0.61 27.89
N ILE A 701 8.12 -0.01 26.92
CA ILE A 701 8.84 -0.68 25.85
C ILE A 701 10.22 -0.05 25.75
N SER A 702 11.28 -0.86 25.79
CA SER A 702 12.65 -0.33 25.60
C SER A 702 12.80 0.33 24.23
N ALA A 703 13.52 1.45 24.17
CA ALA A 703 13.73 2.21 22.94
C ALA A 703 14.33 1.37 21.80
N SER A 704 15.33 0.54 22.10
CA SER A 704 15.97 -0.34 21.11
C SER A 704 14.99 -1.36 20.51
N SER A 705 14.16 -1.98 21.35
CA SER A 705 13.16 -2.94 20.89
C SER A 705 12.05 -2.27 20.07
N LEU A 706 11.60 -1.08 20.49
CA LEU A 706 10.59 -0.34 19.72
C LEU A 706 11.14 0.11 18.35
N VAL A 707 12.38 0.63 18.31
CA VAL A 707 13.05 1.01 17.05
C VAL A 707 13.18 -0.18 16.12
N ARG A 708 13.53 -1.36 16.65
CA ARG A 708 13.57 -2.60 15.88
C ARG A 708 12.20 -3.03 15.38
N TYR A 709 11.16 -2.89 16.21
CA TYR A 709 9.78 -3.25 15.85
C TYR A 709 9.25 -2.37 14.72
N ILE A 710 9.36 -1.04 14.85
CA ILE A 710 8.86 -0.09 13.82
C ILE A 710 9.68 -0.18 12.53
N ALA A 711 10.97 -0.53 12.60
CA ALA A 711 11.79 -0.80 11.42
C ALA A 711 11.32 -2.01 10.61
N ASN A 712 10.51 -2.89 11.18
CA ASN A 712 9.88 -4.03 10.49
C ASN A 712 8.37 -3.82 10.27
N ASN A 713 7.81 -2.71 10.78
CA ASN A 713 6.39 -2.39 10.73
C ASN A 713 6.23 -0.93 10.26
N PRO A 714 6.53 -0.64 8.98
CA PRO A 714 6.50 0.71 8.41
C PRO A 714 5.17 1.44 8.60
N GLY A 715 4.03 0.74 8.52
CA GLY A 715 2.73 1.35 8.82
C GLY A 715 2.61 1.85 10.26
N VAL A 716 3.20 1.13 11.21
CA VAL A 716 3.21 1.52 12.62
C VAL A 716 4.19 2.66 12.85
N TYR A 717 5.36 2.65 12.19
CA TYR A 717 6.27 3.79 12.16
C TYR A 717 5.54 5.07 11.74
N MET A 718 4.83 5.04 10.61
CA MET A 718 4.11 6.20 10.09
C MET A 718 3.05 6.74 11.07
N ARG A 719 2.35 5.84 11.77
CA ARG A 719 1.32 6.19 12.76
C ARG A 719 1.93 6.80 14.03
N LEU A 720 3.10 6.32 14.43
CA LEU A 720 3.81 6.79 15.63
C LEU A 720 4.72 8.00 15.36
N ASN A 721 4.99 8.33 14.09
CA ASN A 721 5.70 9.55 13.70
C ASN A 721 4.77 10.79 13.81
N TYR A 722 4.17 10.94 15.00
CA TYR A 722 3.23 11.98 15.34
C TYR A 722 3.96 13.15 16.00
N VAL A 723 3.54 14.38 15.66
CA VAL A 723 4.07 15.60 16.27
C VAL A 723 3.01 16.13 17.24
N TYR A 724 3.33 16.11 18.54
CA TYR A 724 2.42 16.56 19.59
C TYR A 724 2.15 18.07 19.51
N GLY A 725 0.89 18.46 19.73
CA GLY A 725 0.46 19.86 19.73
C GLY A 725 0.32 20.53 18.36
N GLN A 726 0.25 19.75 17.27
CA GLN A 726 -0.02 20.22 15.90
C GLN A 726 -1.42 19.89 15.39
#